data_AF-A0A8J3Z3K7-F1
#
_entry.id   AF-A0A8J3Z3K7-F1
#
_cell.length_a   1.000
_cell.length_b   1.000
_cell.length_c   1.000
_cell.angle_alpha   90.00
_cell.angle_beta   90.00
_cell.angle_gamma   90.00
#
_symmetry.space_group_name_H-M   'P 1'
#
loop_
_entity.id
_entity.type
_entity.pdbx_description
1 polymer ?
#
loop_
_entity_poly.entity_id
_entity_poly.type
_entity_poly.pdbx_seq_one_letter_code
_entity_poly.pdbx_strand_id
1 'polypeptide(L)'
;MRAKLTVVLALLSSAVWIPAAAPPAAAATGNDPTCATPVTGTPAGTSGPSATAPVLNVGGANELGTVWDPAGNNQGAFPSAASHDTVAADGTPRKQVTVAFSEGRDEASENTPPGQVVSTNGAATFDASTYGHVPGVSYTRLRSGTLIGYGFKPTAVTSDGLTMTFPVYRSTDDGATWTTGGATVRVGGTLVGRTPDGSGRMHRHPIELADGTILVSYYATVTADTSGGRTGHRSMVAASTDGGTTFAHRGVIARDATAANSYPEAAIEQLPDGRVLSVVRHHSWSGSNWDLATPRQSVSADGGATWSALQDVAVSFPNGYDYYDDNNKKLLGVAPSLTRMPNGIMVLGSGRPDNWIAMSTNGQGTGWVGGLTYRNCPTSGYRFHGSTGNADLAVIESNRIAQFGDNCEITWACPAADTGFTIDKQNRVWRRYVDVLTADVGKIDLATKYRLGQVSVDTDLTWTSPTRPRSRVDGAFDGSTEYWSSAARSGGGGSYVVRLDRQYSLTRVGLSLRNGRAATGRVYASTDGVNWGSPIVNATNRTHLSLEYFGVSAAARFVKVEVDPSASCDAELGTSCAMLNELELYSTVNSFENDPINNRPRGFTETSQTWVTRSGVNGSSRALRISDGAADNHAKVVWTGTAGTTRTLDFRLNPVTLPNGFLFDVRGRNSAGSTVDSYHLAVFPNGSIARYNGSWVTLTGAGVVPVGGWRTVTVQASTTTATILVDGQAVATGIPPSNASTSLIGYTFASAGTAPVGDQVVVDDVSFS
;
A
#
# COMPACT_ATOMS: atom_id res chain seq x y z
N MET A 1 20.53 -60.83 -56.44
CA MET A 1 19.60 -60.51 -55.33
C MET A 1 19.92 -59.11 -54.83
N ARG A 2 19.07 -58.13 -55.15
CA ARG A 2 19.20 -56.73 -54.68
C ARG A 2 18.09 -56.49 -53.66
N ALA A 3 18.46 -56.22 -52.42
CA ALA A 3 17.52 -55.90 -51.34
C ALA A 3 16.95 -54.50 -51.56
N LYS A 4 15.62 -54.39 -51.64
CA LYS A 4 14.89 -53.11 -51.67
C LYS A 4 14.79 -52.57 -50.24
N LEU A 5 15.41 -51.42 -50.02
CA LEU A 5 15.27 -50.63 -48.80
C LEU A 5 13.99 -49.78 -48.94
N THR A 6 12.94 -50.12 -48.20
CA THR A 6 11.71 -49.32 -48.13
C THR A 6 11.94 -48.19 -47.12
N VAL A 7 12.18 -46.98 -47.61
CA VAL A 7 12.19 -45.77 -46.78
C VAL A 7 10.74 -45.34 -46.55
N VAL A 8 10.25 -45.53 -45.33
CA VAL A 8 8.98 -44.96 -44.88
C VAL A 8 9.25 -43.51 -44.49
N LEU A 9 8.88 -42.58 -45.39
CA LEU A 9 8.93 -41.15 -45.14
C LEU A 9 7.73 -40.76 -44.25
N ALA A 10 7.92 -40.75 -42.94
CA ALA A 10 6.93 -40.21 -42.02
C ALA A 10 6.94 -38.67 -42.12
N LEU A 11 6.01 -38.12 -42.89
CA LEU A 11 5.67 -36.70 -42.87
C LEU A 11 5.07 -36.35 -41.50
N LEU A 12 5.93 -35.93 -40.56
CA LEU A 12 5.50 -35.20 -39.37
C LEU A 12 5.07 -33.81 -39.82
N SER A 13 3.78 -33.62 -40.04
CA SER A 13 3.19 -32.30 -40.21
C SER A 13 3.35 -31.52 -38.90
N SER A 14 4.35 -30.64 -38.84
CA SER A 14 4.44 -29.60 -37.82
C SER A 14 3.31 -28.60 -38.04
N ALA A 15 2.15 -28.87 -37.45
CA ALA A 15 1.09 -27.89 -37.33
C ALA A 15 1.60 -26.76 -36.42
N VAL A 16 1.91 -25.61 -37.01
CA VAL A 16 2.13 -24.36 -36.28
C VAL A 16 0.80 -24.03 -35.62
N TRP A 17 0.72 -24.29 -34.31
CA TRP A 17 -0.42 -23.87 -33.50
C TRP A 17 -0.29 -22.37 -33.26
N ILE A 18 -1.06 -21.60 -34.02
CA ILE A 18 -1.36 -20.21 -33.69
C ILE A 18 -2.30 -20.29 -32.47
N PRO A 19 -2.01 -19.61 -31.34
CA PRO A 19 -3.01 -19.48 -30.28
C PRO A 19 -4.26 -18.86 -30.93
N ALA A 20 -5.37 -19.59 -30.90
CA ALA A 20 -6.63 -19.06 -31.37
C ALA A 20 -6.89 -17.76 -30.61
N ALA A 21 -7.20 -16.69 -31.35
CA ALA A 21 -7.92 -15.55 -30.77
C ALA A 21 -9.07 -16.13 -29.94
N ALA A 22 -9.31 -15.57 -28.75
CA ALA A 22 -10.43 -15.98 -27.93
C ALA A 22 -11.68 -16.08 -28.82
N PRO A 23 -12.41 -17.21 -28.83
CA PRO A 23 -13.62 -17.31 -29.61
C PRO A 23 -14.57 -16.18 -29.18
N PRO A 24 -15.43 -15.66 -30.08
CA PRO A 24 -16.46 -14.72 -29.69
C PRO A 24 -17.22 -15.29 -28.49
N ALA A 25 -17.33 -14.46 -27.45
CA ALA A 25 -17.90 -14.83 -26.16
C ALA A 25 -19.24 -15.56 -26.34
N ALA A 26 -19.47 -16.56 -25.49
CA ALA A 26 -20.79 -17.12 -25.29
C ALA A 26 -21.82 -15.99 -25.11
N ALA A 27 -23.02 -16.16 -25.66
CA ALA A 27 -24.10 -15.18 -25.60
C ALA A 27 -24.29 -14.64 -24.17
N ALA A 28 -24.48 -13.33 -24.07
CA ALA A 28 -24.59 -12.57 -22.83
C ALA A 28 -25.53 -13.24 -21.82
N THR A 29 -25.04 -13.48 -20.60
CA THR A 29 -25.92 -13.31 -19.44
C THR A 29 -26.37 -11.85 -19.47
N GLY A 30 -27.68 -11.59 -19.36
CA GLY A 30 -28.27 -10.26 -19.62
C GLY A 30 -27.70 -9.11 -18.81
N ASN A 31 -28.17 -7.89 -19.12
CA ASN A 31 -27.84 -6.62 -18.46
C ASN A 31 -27.50 -6.79 -16.98
N ASP A 32 -26.23 -6.55 -16.60
CA ASP A 32 -25.81 -6.56 -15.20
C ASP A 32 -26.08 -5.16 -14.60
N PRO A 33 -27.05 -5.02 -13.67
CA PRO A 33 -27.38 -3.72 -13.07
C PRO A 33 -26.21 -3.12 -12.28
N THR A 34 -25.24 -3.92 -11.84
CA THR A 34 -24.07 -3.40 -11.10
C THR A 34 -23.13 -2.59 -12.00
N CYS A 35 -23.20 -2.79 -13.33
CA CYS A 35 -22.49 -1.99 -14.33
C CYS A 35 -23.00 -0.55 -14.46
N ALA A 36 -24.12 -0.21 -13.82
CA ALA A 36 -24.59 1.17 -13.76
C ALA A 36 -23.86 2.01 -12.70
N THR A 37 -23.12 1.39 -11.77
CA THR A 37 -22.53 2.09 -10.62
C THR A 37 -21.01 1.92 -10.56
N PRO A 38 -20.23 3.01 -10.66
CA PRO A 38 -18.78 2.94 -10.50
C PRO A 38 -18.40 2.66 -9.05
N VAL A 39 -17.17 2.17 -8.84
CA VAL A 39 -16.64 2.01 -7.47
C VAL A 39 -16.33 3.39 -6.89
N THR A 40 -17.11 3.81 -5.89
CA THR A 40 -16.98 5.11 -5.22
C THR A 40 -16.09 5.10 -3.97
N GLY A 41 -15.42 3.97 -3.69
CA GLY A 41 -14.53 3.75 -2.54
C GLY A 41 -15.18 2.88 -1.46
N THR A 42 -14.54 2.78 -0.29
CA THR A 42 -15.12 2.07 0.87
C THR A 42 -16.39 2.79 1.35
N PRO A 43 -17.54 2.09 1.52
CA PRO A 43 -18.80 2.68 1.93
C PRO A 43 -18.70 3.53 3.20
N ALA A 44 -19.45 4.61 3.19
CA ALA A 44 -19.26 5.76 4.04
C ALA A 44 -20.45 5.92 5.02
N GLY A 45 -20.49 5.16 6.12
CA GLY A 45 -21.44 5.41 7.23
C GLY A 45 -21.09 6.66 8.04
N THR A 46 -21.92 7.11 8.99
CA THR A 46 -21.65 8.31 9.82
C THR A 46 -20.55 8.12 10.88
N SER A 47 -19.81 7.01 10.83
CA SER A 47 -18.70 6.71 11.74
C SER A 47 -17.47 6.32 10.93
N GLY A 48 -16.30 6.65 11.44
CA GLY A 48 -15.04 6.20 10.88
C GLY A 48 -14.78 4.71 11.13
N PRO A 49 -13.78 4.13 10.46
CA PRO A 49 -13.38 2.74 10.69
C PRO A 49 -12.91 2.50 12.13
N SER A 50 -12.76 1.23 12.51
CA SER A 50 -12.23 0.89 13.85
C SER A 50 -10.82 1.48 14.07
N ALA A 51 -10.60 2.06 15.25
CA ALA A 51 -9.29 2.51 15.68
C ALA A 51 -8.36 1.35 16.06
N THR A 52 -8.88 0.16 16.39
CA THR A 52 -8.10 -0.95 16.95
C THR A 52 -7.96 -2.14 15.99
N ALA A 53 -8.61 -2.11 14.83
CA ALA A 53 -8.49 -3.16 13.81
C ALA A 53 -7.78 -2.62 12.57
N PRO A 54 -7.04 -3.46 11.81
CA PRO A 54 -6.52 -3.08 10.50
C PRO A 54 -7.64 -2.62 9.56
N VAL A 55 -7.31 -1.69 8.66
CA VAL A 55 -8.29 -1.08 7.73
C VAL A 55 -7.76 -1.12 6.32
N LEU A 56 -8.59 -1.62 5.39
CA LEU A 56 -8.42 -1.45 3.96
C LEU A 56 -9.36 -0.33 3.50
N ASN A 57 -8.80 0.82 3.14
CA ASN A 57 -9.55 1.95 2.62
C ASN A 57 -9.32 2.08 1.12
N VAL A 58 -10.30 1.67 0.31
CA VAL A 58 -10.30 1.99 -1.11
C VAL A 58 -10.70 3.46 -1.22
N GLY A 59 -9.79 4.29 -1.70
CA GLY A 59 -10.00 5.73 -1.81
C GLY A 59 -11.27 6.10 -2.58
N GLY A 60 -11.83 7.27 -2.28
CA GLY A 60 -13.03 7.79 -2.93
C GLY A 60 -12.83 8.13 -4.42
N ALA A 61 -13.83 8.75 -5.05
CA ALA A 61 -13.75 9.12 -6.48
C ALA A 61 -12.51 9.98 -6.82
N ASN A 62 -12.14 10.92 -5.94
CA ASN A 62 -10.96 11.79 -6.12
C ASN A 62 -9.62 11.06 -5.99
N GLU A 63 -9.63 9.80 -5.55
CA GLU A 63 -8.44 8.95 -5.42
C GLU A 63 -8.22 8.08 -6.66
N LEU A 64 -9.18 8.07 -7.60
CA LEU A 64 -9.01 7.52 -8.94
C LEU A 64 -8.48 8.63 -9.87
N GLY A 65 -7.39 8.34 -10.58
CA GLY A 65 -6.79 9.25 -11.54
C GLY A 65 -6.28 8.53 -12.77
N THR A 66 -5.98 9.31 -13.80
CA THR A 66 -5.36 8.82 -15.03
C THR A 66 -3.84 8.90 -14.92
N VAL A 67 -3.17 7.84 -15.34
CA VAL A 67 -1.70 7.76 -15.45
C VAL A 67 -1.24 8.06 -16.86
N TRP A 68 -1.92 7.47 -17.82
CA TRP A 68 -1.63 7.62 -19.24
C TRP A 68 -2.92 7.54 -20.05
N ASP A 69 -3.15 8.54 -20.89
CA ASP A 69 -4.30 8.63 -21.81
C ASP A 69 -3.76 9.13 -23.17
N PRO A 70 -3.40 8.20 -24.07
CA PRO A 70 -2.75 8.55 -25.32
C PRO A 70 -3.72 9.22 -26.29
N ALA A 71 -3.26 10.27 -26.96
CA ALA A 71 -4.03 10.92 -28.02
C ALA A 71 -4.43 9.92 -29.11
N GLY A 72 -5.67 10.01 -29.58
CA GLY A 72 -6.21 9.10 -30.60
C GLY A 72 -6.68 7.75 -30.07
N ASN A 73 -6.70 7.55 -28.74
CA ASN A 73 -7.20 6.33 -28.11
C ASN A 73 -6.40 5.07 -28.52
N ASN A 74 -5.08 5.24 -28.65
CA ASN A 74 -4.15 4.14 -28.85
C ASN A 74 -4.13 3.22 -27.62
N GLN A 75 -3.63 2.01 -27.79
CA GLN A 75 -3.56 1.03 -26.72
C GLN A 75 -2.63 1.47 -25.57
N GLY A 76 -3.12 1.31 -24.34
CA GLY A 76 -2.40 1.30 -23.08
C GLY A 76 -3.07 0.29 -22.15
N ALA A 77 -2.53 -0.92 -22.09
CA ALA A 77 -3.14 -2.04 -21.38
C ALA A 77 -2.12 -2.87 -20.59
N PHE A 78 -2.61 -3.80 -19.76
CA PHE A 78 -1.78 -4.74 -18.99
C PHE A 78 -0.69 -4.03 -18.17
N PRO A 79 -1.03 -3.02 -17.34
CA PRO A 79 -0.01 -2.27 -16.65
C PRO A 79 0.77 -3.13 -15.67
N SER A 80 2.04 -2.79 -15.55
CA SER A 80 2.95 -3.22 -14.50
C SER A 80 3.51 -1.97 -13.83
N ALA A 81 3.77 -2.05 -12.54
CA ALA A 81 4.24 -0.92 -11.76
C ALA A 81 5.39 -1.35 -10.87
N ALA A 82 6.33 -0.45 -10.62
CA ALA A 82 7.39 -0.63 -9.66
C ALA A 82 7.62 0.69 -8.92
N SER A 83 7.99 0.61 -7.65
CA SER A 83 8.43 1.76 -6.90
C SER A 83 9.74 1.48 -6.20
N HIS A 84 10.51 2.56 -6.01
CA HIS A 84 11.73 2.53 -5.22
C HIS A 84 11.94 3.88 -4.55
N ASP A 85 12.66 3.84 -3.43
CA ASP A 85 13.09 5.06 -2.76
C ASP A 85 14.19 5.75 -3.56
N THR A 86 14.12 7.08 -3.55
CA THR A 86 15.12 8.00 -4.08
C THR A 86 15.31 9.13 -3.09
N VAL A 87 16.28 10.00 -3.36
CA VAL A 87 16.52 11.19 -2.56
C VAL A 87 16.49 12.40 -3.48
N ALA A 88 15.77 13.43 -3.06
CA ALA A 88 15.80 14.74 -3.67
C ALA A 88 17.17 15.42 -3.55
N ALA A 89 17.37 16.49 -4.34
CA ALA A 89 18.57 17.32 -4.24
C ALA A 89 18.76 17.98 -2.86
N ASP A 90 17.68 18.26 -2.13
CA ASP A 90 17.71 18.79 -0.75
C ASP A 90 17.86 17.70 0.32
N GLY A 91 18.06 16.45 -0.08
CA GLY A 91 18.14 15.31 0.82
C GLY A 91 16.78 14.74 1.20
N THR A 92 15.64 15.30 0.82
CA THR A 92 14.35 14.71 1.24
C THR A 92 14.13 13.31 0.63
N PRO A 93 13.74 12.30 1.42
CA PRO A 93 13.31 11.01 0.88
C PRO A 93 12.11 11.17 -0.05
N ARG A 94 12.12 10.45 -1.19
CA ARG A 94 11.02 10.45 -2.17
C ARG A 94 10.77 9.03 -2.65
N LYS A 95 9.51 8.75 -3.01
CA LYS A 95 9.18 7.53 -3.75
C LYS A 95 9.04 7.84 -5.23
N GLN A 96 9.89 7.20 -6.04
CA GLN A 96 9.71 7.14 -7.48
C GLN A 96 8.81 5.95 -7.83
N VAL A 97 7.89 6.15 -8.78
CA VAL A 97 7.00 5.11 -9.29
C VAL A 97 7.11 5.09 -10.81
N THR A 98 7.45 3.93 -11.36
CA THR A 98 7.44 3.67 -12.80
C THR A 98 6.21 2.83 -13.11
N VAL A 99 5.45 3.21 -14.13
CA VAL A 99 4.31 2.43 -14.64
C VAL A 99 4.59 2.12 -16.09
N ALA A 100 4.70 0.83 -16.42
CA ALA A 100 4.85 0.35 -17.78
C ALA A 100 3.54 -0.30 -18.24
N PHE A 101 3.25 -0.23 -19.54
CA PHE A 101 2.01 -0.73 -20.14
C PHE A 101 2.26 -1.19 -21.58
N SER A 102 1.45 -2.14 -22.03
CA SER A 102 1.48 -2.64 -23.40
C SER A 102 0.81 -1.64 -24.33
N GLU A 103 1.48 -1.34 -25.44
CA GLU A 103 0.95 -0.50 -26.53
C GLU A 103 0.58 -1.33 -27.76
N GLY A 104 0.96 -2.61 -27.77
CA GLY A 104 0.56 -3.58 -28.77
C GLY A 104 -0.79 -4.22 -28.46
N ARG A 105 -1.43 -4.79 -29.49
CA ARG A 105 -2.62 -5.64 -29.32
C ARG A 105 -2.32 -6.86 -28.45
N ASP A 106 -3.36 -7.39 -27.80
CA ASP A 106 -3.30 -8.62 -27.00
C ASP A 106 -3.19 -9.85 -27.90
N GLU A 107 -2.04 -10.00 -28.56
CA GLU A 107 -1.74 -11.06 -29.52
C GLU A 107 -0.35 -11.66 -29.26
N ALA A 108 -0.21 -12.97 -29.43
CA ALA A 108 1.03 -13.67 -29.10
C ALA A 108 2.23 -13.20 -29.96
N SER A 109 1.98 -12.84 -31.22
CA SER A 109 2.98 -12.35 -32.18
C SER A 109 3.27 -10.85 -32.08
N GLU A 110 2.52 -10.11 -31.26
CA GLU A 110 2.71 -8.67 -31.10
C GLU A 110 4.01 -8.37 -30.34
N ASN A 111 4.89 -7.56 -30.92
CA ASN A 111 6.21 -7.28 -30.38
C ASN A 111 6.47 -5.77 -30.20
N THR A 112 5.41 -4.96 -30.22
CA THR A 112 5.47 -3.54 -29.86
C THR A 112 6.12 -3.38 -28.48
N PRO A 113 7.21 -2.60 -28.35
CA PRO A 113 7.81 -2.32 -27.05
C PRO A 113 6.79 -1.70 -26.09
N PRO A 114 6.79 -2.10 -24.81
CA PRO A 114 5.92 -1.48 -23.82
C PRO A 114 6.27 0.00 -23.67
N GLY A 115 5.24 0.83 -23.48
CA GLY A 115 5.40 2.22 -23.05
C GLY A 115 5.59 2.27 -21.53
N GLN A 116 6.10 3.38 -21.04
CA GLN A 116 6.16 3.66 -19.61
C GLN A 116 6.06 5.15 -19.32
N VAL A 117 5.70 5.50 -18.09
CA VAL A 117 5.82 6.84 -17.51
C VAL A 117 6.35 6.76 -16.08
N VAL A 118 6.94 7.85 -15.59
CA VAL A 118 7.57 7.93 -14.27
C VAL A 118 6.95 9.07 -13.46
N SER A 119 6.71 8.79 -12.18
CA SER A 119 6.35 9.76 -11.16
C SER A 119 7.45 9.87 -10.12
N THR A 120 7.81 11.09 -9.73
CA THR A 120 8.82 11.38 -8.70
C THR A 120 8.19 11.83 -7.36
N ASN A 121 6.86 11.77 -7.24
CA ASN A 121 6.10 12.26 -6.10
C ASN A 121 5.07 11.24 -5.60
N GLY A 122 5.45 9.96 -5.51
CA GLY A 122 4.58 8.91 -4.97
C GLY A 122 3.35 8.67 -5.84
N ALA A 123 3.55 8.66 -7.15
CA ALA A 123 2.51 8.52 -8.18
C ALA A 123 1.48 9.66 -8.21
N ALA A 124 1.64 10.77 -7.46
CA ALA A 124 0.65 11.86 -7.44
C ALA A 124 0.44 12.48 -8.84
N THR A 125 1.52 12.63 -9.60
CA THR A 125 1.47 13.05 -11.01
C THR A 125 2.44 12.23 -11.86
N PHE A 126 2.07 12.02 -13.13
CA PHE A 126 2.93 11.42 -14.15
C PHE A 126 3.11 12.45 -15.26
N ASP A 127 4.35 12.91 -15.45
CA ASP A 127 4.65 13.89 -16.49
C ASP A 127 4.81 13.16 -17.82
N ALA A 128 4.09 13.59 -18.85
CA ALA A 128 4.20 13.05 -20.20
C ALA A 128 5.62 13.14 -20.77
N SER A 129 6.44 14.08 -20.29
CA SER A 129 7.87 14.19 -20.67
C SER A 129 8.70 12.98 -20.24
N THR A 130 8.22 12.18 -19.29
CA THR A 130 8.88 10.94 -18.82
C THR A 130 8.54 9.72 -19.67
N TYR A 131 7.69 9.88 -20.69
CA TYR A 131 7.30 8.79 -21.56
C TYR A 131 8.52 8.16 -22.25
N GLY A 132 8.58 6.83 -22.28
CA GLY A 132 9.62 6.08 -22.96
C GLY A 132 9.32 4.58 -23.02
N HIS A 133 10.32 3.77 -23.36
CA HIS A 133 10.18 2.32 -23.51
C HIS A 133 11.16 1.50 -22.65
N VAL A 134 11.98 2.15 -21.83
CA VAL A 134 13.04 1.50 -21.05
C VAL A 134 12.97 1.93 -19.58
N PRO A 135 12.83 1.00 -18.61
CA PRO A 135 12.94 -0.45 -18.77
C PRO A 135 11.70 -1.12 -19.37
N GLY A 136 10.54 -0.46 -19.38
CA GLY A 136 9.31 -1.01 -19.96
C GLY A 136 8.76 -2.24 -19.22
N VAL A 137 9.20 -2.47 -17.98
CA VAL A 137 8.85 -3.64 -17.16
C VAL A 137 8.78 -3.23 -15.69
N SER A 138 8.13 -4.05 -14.86
CA SER A 138 8.33 -3.96 -13.41
C SER A 138 9.73 -4.45 -13.02
N TYR A 139 10.23 -3.94 -11.90
CA TYR A 139 11.58 -4.20 -11.42
C TYR A 139 11.62 -4.15 -9.89
N THR A 140 12.70 -4.68 -9.33
CA THR A 140 12.97 -4.64 -7.89
C THR A 140 14.37 -4.14 -7.64
N ARG A 141 14.56 -3.44 -6.51
CA ARG A 141 15.87 -3.05 -6.05
C ARG A 141 16.51 -4.16 -5.24
N LEU A 142 17.67 -4.63 -5.69
CA LEU A 142 18.49 -5.58 -4.94
C LEU A 142 19.23 -4.89 -3.78
N ARG A 143 19.73 -5.67 -2.84
CA ARG A 143 20.63 -5.21 -1.75
C ARG A 143 21.93 -4.62 -2.28
N SER A 144 22.36 -4.96 -3.50
CA SER A 144 23.46 -4.27 -4.19
C SER A 144 23.10 -2.83 -4.62
N GLY A 145 21.85 -2.39 -4.39
CA GLY A 145 21.27 -1.13 -4.86
C GLY A 145 20.86 -1.13 -6.34
N THR A 146 21.22 -2.16 -7.09
CA THR A 146 20.85 -2.32 -8.51
C THR A 146 19.34 -2.52 -8.64
N LEU A 147 18.69 -1.74 -9.52
CA LEU A 147 17.34 -2.04 -9.99
C LEU A 147 17.43 -3.10 -11.09
N ILE A 148 16.61 -4.14 -11.01
CA ILE A 148 16.58 -5.23 -12.00
C ILE A 148 15.15 -5.63 -12.36
N GLY A 149 14.88 -5.75 -13.65
CA GLY A 149 13.60 -6.20 -14.21
C GLY A 149 13.81 -7.04 -15.47
N TYR A 150 12.78 -7.80 -15.85
CA TYR A 150 12.85 -8.74 -16.97
C TYR A 150 11.66 -8.58 -17.91
N GLY A 151 11.90 -8.77 -19.21
CA GLY A 151 10.84 -8.77 -20.23
C GLY A 151 9.84 -9.90 -20.03
N PHE A 152 8.58 -9.65 -20.36
CA PHE A 152 7.50 -10.65 -20.29
C PHE A 152 7.72 -11.82 -21.28
N LYS A 153 8.20 -11.52 -22.49
CA LYS A 153 8.47 -12.50 -23.55
C LYS A 153 9.98 -12.81 -23.65
N PRO A 154 10.36 -14.07 -23.91
CA PRO A 154 11.75 -14.39 -24.21
C PRO A 154 12.11 -13.90 -25.62
N THR A 155 13.36 -13.52 -25.84
CA THR A 155 13.92 -13.17 -27.15
C THR A 155 14.47 -14.38 -27.89
N ALA A 156 14.79 -15.46 -27.18
CA ALA A 156 15.29 -16.69 -27.78
C ALA A 156 14.86 -17.92 -26.97
N VAL A 157 14.73 -19.04 -27.67
CA VAL A 157 14.51 -20.37 -27.09
C VAL A 157 15.48 -21.34 -27.77
N THR A 158 16.16 -22.17 -27.00
CA THR A 158 17.07 -23.17 -27.57
C THR A 158 16.30 -24.24 -28.35
N SER A 159 16.95 -24.86 -29.34
CA SER A 159 16.32 -25.86 -30.21
C SER A 159 15.86 -27.12 -29.46
N ASP A 160 16.50 -27.45 -28.33
CA ASP A 160 16.09 -28.51 -27.41
C ASP A 160 14.87 -28.14 -26.54
N GLY A 161 14.46 -26.86 -26.55
CA GLY A 161 13.35 -26.34 -25.76
C GLY A 161 13.61 -26.33 -24.26
N LEU A 162 14.87 -26.31 -23.82
CA LEU A 162 15.25 -26.38 -22.40
C LEU A 162 15.69 -25.03 -21.81
N THR A 163 15.99 -24.03 -22.64
CA THR A 163 16.45 -22.71 -22.18
C THR A 163 15.70 -21.61 -22.90
N MET A 164 15.26 -20.62 -22.14
CA MET A 164 14.68 -19.37 -22.63
C MET A 164 15.61 -18.21 -22.27
N THR A 165 15.80 -17.26 -23.18
CA THR A 165 16.52 -16.01 -22.91
C THR A 165 15.53 -14.87 -22.84
N PHE A 166 15.50 -14.11 -21.75
CA PHE A 166 14.65 -12.93 -21.57
C PHE A 166 15.47 -11.64 -21.63
N PRO A 167 14.90 -10.53 -22.13
CA PRO A 167 15.47 -9.21 -21.91
C PRO A 167 15.62 -8.96 -20.40
N VAL A 168 16.75 -8.40 -19.99
CA VAL A 168 16.97 -7.95 -18.62
C VAL A 168 17.42 -6.50 -18.64
N TYR A 169 16.86 -5.71 -17.73
CA TYR A 169 17.11 -4.29 -17.58
C TYR A 169 17.76 -4.04 -16.23
N ARG A 170 18.88 -3.30 -16.21
CA ARG A 170 19.60 -2.97 -14.99
C ARG A 170 19.90 -1.48 -14.90
N SER A 171 19.69 -0.91 -13.72
CA SER A 171 20.13 0.44 -13.38
C SER A 171 20.92 0.41 -12.07
N THR A 172 22.01 1.18 -12.03
CA THR A 172 22.85 1.38 -10.83
C THR A 172 22.79 2.82 -10.31
N ASP A 173 21.91 3.64 -10.88
CA ASP A 173 21.78 5.08 -10.65
C ASP A 173 20.30 5.48 -10.42
N ASP A 174 19.60 4.65 -9.65
CA ASP A 174 18.21 4.88 -9.23
C ASP A 174 17.20 5.05 -10.38
N GLY A 175 17.49 4.40 -11.52
CA GLY A 175 16.63 4.38 -12.70
C GLY A 175 16.86 5.54 -13.66
N ALA A 176 17.89 6.37 -13.44
CA ALA A 176 18.24 7.46 -14.34
C ALA A 176 18.75 6.95 -15.69
N THR A 177 19.57 5.89 -15.69
CA THR A 177 20.00 5.18 -16.90
C THR A 177 19.82 3.68 -16.76
N TRP A 178 19.63 3.01 -17.91
CA TRP A 178 19.37 1.57 -17.97
C TRP A 178 20.29 0.91 -18.98
N THR A 179 20.80 -0.25 -18.59
CA THR A 179 21.51 -1.18 -19.46
C THR A 179 20.60 -2.37 -19.77
N THR A 180 20.63 -2.84 -21.01
CA THR A 180 19.81 -3.96 -21.48
C THR A 180 20.71 -5.12 -21.88
N GLY A 181 20.32 -6.34 -21.50
CA GLY A 181 21.03 -7.58 -21.85
C GLY A 181 20.08 -8.77 -21.96
N GLY A 182 20.64 -9.97 -21.92
CA GLY A 182 19.89 -11.23 -21.87
C GLY A 182 20.11 -11.98 -20.55
N ALA A 183 19.05 -12.52 -19.97
CA ALA A 183 19.11 -13.46 -18.86
C ALA A 183 18.58 -14.83 -19.29
N THR A 184 19.30 -15.90 -18.97
CA THR A 184 18.92 -17.27 -19.39
C THR A 184 18.21 -18.02 -18.28
N VAL A 185 17.06 -18.62 -18.59
CA VAL A 185 16.28 -19.47 -17.68
C VAL A 185 16.28 -20.89 -18.21
N ARG A 186 16.88 -21.81 -17.44
CA ARG A 186 16.75 -23.25 -17.71
C ARG A 186 15.40 -23.74 -17.21
N VAL A 187 14.59 -24.29 -18.11
CA VAL A 187 13.24 -24.77 -17.82
C VAL A 187 13.27 -26.19 -17.25
N GLY A 188 12.44 -26.49 -16.25
CA GLY A 188 12.28 -27.84 -15.67
C GLY A 188 11.57 -28.87 -16.57
N GLY A 189 11.76 -28.81 -17.89
CA GLY A 189 11.12 -29.69 -18.87
C GLY A 189 11.21 -29.15 -20.31
N THR A 190 10.91 -30.00 -21.29
CA THR A 190 10.89 -29.62 -22.71
C THR A 190 9.65 -28.81 -23.04
N LEU A 191 9.83 -27.63 -23.61
CA LEU A 191 8.75 -26.75 -24.07
C LEU A 191 8.00 -27.32 -25.28
N VAL A 192 6.69 -27.14 -25.33
CA VAL A 192 5.84 -27.49 -26.49
C VAL A 192 6.05 -26.49 -27.64
N GLY A 193 6.03 -25.19 -27.35
CA GLY A 193 6.40 -24.14 -28.29
C GLY A 193 7.87 -23.75 -28.14
N ARG A 194 8.67 -23.98 -29.18
CA ARG A 194 10.11 -23.68 -29.20
C ARG A 194 10.42 -22.38 -29.96
N THR A 195 9.55 -21.38 -29.80
CA THR A 195 9.68 -20.05 -30.37
C THR A 195 9.44 -18.99 -29.29
N PRO A 196 10.01 -17.78 -29.43
CA PRO A 196 9.71 -16.64 -28.56
C PRO A 196 8.20 -16.42 -28.30
N ASP A 197 7.38 -16.53 -29.35
CA ASP A 197 5.96 -16.19 -29.28
C ASP A 197 5.09 -17.29 -28.63
N GLY A 198 5.49 -18.57 -28.75
CA GLY A 198 4.72 -19.72 -28.26
C GLY A 198 5.33 -20.45 -27.06
N SER A 199 6.41 -19.91 -26.47
CA SER A 199 7.12 -20.51 -25.35
C SER A 199 6.60 -19.99 -23.99
N GLY A 200 7.47 -19.93 -22.98
CA GLY A 200 7.11 -19.45 -21.65
C GLY A 200 7.08 -17.93 -21.53
N ARG A 201 6.45 -17.45 -20.46
CA ARG A 201 6.41 -16.04 -20.08
C ARG A 201 6.93 -15.87 -18.66
N MET A 202 7.68 -14.80 -18.42
CA MET A 202 8.06 -14.39 -17.06
C MET A 202 6.96 -13.51 -16.48
N HIS A 203 6.63 -13.69 -15.21
CA HIS A 203 5.58 -12.91 -14.57
C HIS A 203 6.15 -11.91 -13.56
N ARG A 204 6.11 -10.63 -13.92
CA ARG A 204 6.34 -9.47 -13.04
C ARG A 204 7.62 -9.54 -12.20
N HIS A 205 7.51 -9.14 -10.92
CA HIS A 205 8.59 -8.73 -10.05
C HIS A 205 9.52 -9.88 -9.69
N PRO A 206 10.84 -9.76 -9.92
CA PRO A 206 11.79 -10.62 -9.22
C PRO A 206 11.75 -10.31 -7.71
N ILE A 207 12.03 -11.29 -6.87
CA ILE A 207 12.25 -11.05 -5.43
C ILE A 207 13.65 -11.50 -5.02
N GLU A 208 14.31 -10.74 -4.16
CA GLU A 208 15.57 -11.16 -3.54
C GLU A 208 15.27 -11.73 -2.15
N LEU A 209 15.57 -13.02 -1.95
CA LEU A 209 15.43 -13.64 -0.64
C LEU A 209 16.48 -13.11 0.34
N ALA A 210 16.22 -13.29 1.64
CA ALA A 210 17.16 -13.03 2.72
C ALA A 210 18.60 -13.56 2.49
N ASP A 211 18.77 -14.69 1.81
CA ASP A 211 20.07 -15.31 1.52
C ASP A 211 20.81 -14.72 0.30
N GLY A 212 20.14 -13.90 -0.52
CA GLY A 212 20.69 -13.25 -1.71
C GLY A 212 20.27 -13.91 -3.02
N THR A 213 19.53 -15.01 -2.92
CA THR A 213 18.95 -15.67 -4.09
C THR A 213 17.89 -14.76 -4.71
N ILE A 214 17.99 -14.52 -6.01
CA ILE A 214 16.94 -13.85 -6.78
C ILE A 214 16.00 -14.91 -7.34
N LEU A 215 14.72 -14.80 -7.06
CA LEU A 215 13.67 -15.63 -7.64
C LEU A 215 12.91 -14.87 -8.72
N VAL A 216 12.56 -15.60 -9.78
CA VAL A 216 11.58 -15.16 -10.79
C VAL A 216 10.54 -16.25 -10.97
N SER A 217 9.29 -15.85 -11.12
CA SER A 217 8.22 -16.77 -11.54
C SER A 217 8.04 -16.72 -13.05
N TYR A 218 7.73 -17.87 -13.63
CA TYR A 218 7.46 -18.00 -15.05
C TYR A 218 6.46 -19.12 -15.28
N TYR A 219 5.74 -19.05 -16.39
CA TYR A 219 4.85 -20.13 -16.81
C TYR A 219 5.15 -20.56 -18.21
N ALA A 220 4.90 -21.83 -18.50
CA ALA A 220 5.06 -22.38 -19.83
C ALA A 220 4.22 -23.64 -19.99
N THR A 221 4.02 -24.01 -21.26
CA THR A 221 3.51 -25.33 -21.62
C THR A 221 4.69 -26.27 -21.87
N VAL A 222 4.73 -27.39 -21.16
CA VAL A 222 5.78 -28.41 -21.33
C VAL A 222 5.19 -29.73 -21.81
N THR A 223 5.97 -30.49 -22.58
CA THR A 223 5.53 -31.76 -23.19
C THR A 223 5.05 -32.78 -22.16
N ALA A 224 5.67 -32.82 -20.98
CA ALA A 224 5.32 -33.75 -19.91
C ALA A 224 3.91 -33.52 -19.33
N ASP A 225 3.36 -32.32 -19.47
CA ASP A 225 2.04 -31.94 -18.94
C ASP A 225 0.98 -31.92 -20.06
N THR A 226 1.26 -32.58 -21.19
CA THR A 226 0.31 -32.74 -22.30
C THR A 226 -0.41 -34.08 -22.18
N SER A 227 -1.74 -34.06 -22.18
CA SER A 227 -2.56 -35.26 -22.02
C SER A 227 -3.79 -35.21 -22.90
N GLY A 228 -4.05 -36.27 -23.67
CA GLY A 228 -5.19 -36.36 -24.58
C GLY A 228 -5.24 -35.25 -25.63
N GLY A 229 -4.08 -34.73 -26.07
CA GLY A 229 -3.99 -33.60 -27.00
C GLY A 229 -4.26 -32.22 -26.40
N ARG A 230 -4.56 -32.14 -25.09
CA ARG A 230 -4.75 -30.89 -24.36
C ARG A 230 -3.45 -30.43 -23.74
N THR A 231 -3.25 -29.12 -23.72
CA THR A 231 -2.07 -28.49 -23.14
C THR A 231 -2.49 -27.37 -22.20
N GLY A 232 -2.08 -27.46 -20.93
CA GLY A 232 -2.25 -26.41 -19.93
C GLY A 232 -0.91 -25.74 -19.63
N HIS A 233 -0.96 -24.52 -19.11
CA HIS A 233 0.21 -23.89 -18.54
C HIS A 233 0.47 -24.46 -17.14
N ARG A 234 1.75 -24.55 -16.79
CA ARG A 234 2.17 -24.70 -15.39
C ARG A 234 3.00 -23.49 -14.96
N SER A 235 2.86 -23.11 -13.71
CA SER A 235 3.64 -22.05 -13.08
C SER A 235 4.84 -22.63 -12.35
N MET A 236 5.98 -21.99 -12.49
CA MET A 236 7.28 -22.43 -11.98
C MET A 236 8.04 -21.26 -11.41
N VAL A 237 9.09 -21.58 -10.65
CA VAL A 237 10.06 -20.62 -10.14
C VAL A 237 11.46 -21.02 -10.58
N ALA A 238 12.27 -20.02 -10.91
CA ALA A 238 13.69 -20.17 -11.18
C ALA A 238 14.50 -19.29 -10.23
N ALA A 239 15.75 -19.69 -9.96
CA ALA A 239 16.63 -19.00 -9.02
C ALA A 239 17.97 -18.63 -9.66
N SER A 240 18.47 -17.46 -9.28
CA SER A 240 19.79 -16.94 -9.63
C SER A 240 20.58 -16.62 -8.36
N THR A 241 21.89 -16.91 -8.41
CA THR A 241 22.87 -16.53 -7.39
C THR A 241 24.00 -15.66 -7.97
N ASP A 242 23.84 -15.22 -9.23
CA ASP A 242 24.85 -14.49 -10.02
C ASP A 242 24.37 -13.10 -10.46
N GLY A 243 23.57 -12.45 -9.61
CA GLY A 243 23.01 -11.12 -9.88
C GLY A 243 21.93 -11.09 -10.97
N GLY A 244 21.23 -12.21 -11.17
CA GLY A 244 20.12 -12.32 -12.11
C GLY A 244 20.57 -12.53 -13.56
N THR A 245 21.76 -13.09 -13.77
CA THR A 245 22.30 -13.33 -15.12
C THR A 245 21.84 -14.68 -15.64
N THR A 246 21.98 -15.72 -14.82
CA THR A 246 21.52 -17.07 -15.14
C THR A 246 20.59 -17.59 -14.06
N PHE A 247 19.56 -18.32 -14.51
CA PHE A 247 18.52 -18.87 -13.66
C PHE A 247 18.41 -20.38 -13.89
N ALA A 248 18.55 -21.14 -12.81
CA ALA A 248 18.24 -22.56 -12.79
C ALA A 248 16.77 -22.77 -12.39
N HIS A 249 16.11 -23.75 -13.00
CA HIS A 249 14.82 -24.22 -12.50
C HIS A 249 14.93 -24.57 -11.02
N ARG A 250 14.01 -24.03 -10.20
CA ARG A 250 14.01 -24.27 -8.76
C ARG A 250 12.85 -25.17 -8.32
N GLY A 251 11.64 -24.93 -8.83
CA GLY A 251 10.47 -25.71 -8.43
C GLY A 251 9.24 -25.44 -9.31
N VAL A 252 8.22 -26.28 -9.13
CA VAL A 252 6.91 -26.16 -9.79
C VAL A 252 5.89 -25.71 -8.75
N ILE A 253 5.31 -24.52 -8.95
CA ILE A 253 4.32 -23.92 -8.05
C ILE A 253 2.97 -24.61 -8.24
N ALA A 254 2.54 -24.74 -9.49
CA ALA A 254 1.23 -25.24 -9.85
C ALA A 254 1.31 -26.01 -11.18
N ARG A 255 0.76 -27.21 -11.22
CA ARG A 255 0.60 -28.03 -12.44
C ARG A 255 -0.62 -28.92 -12.32
N ASP A 256 -1.17 -29.32 -13.46
CA ASP A 256 -2.18 -30.37 -13.54
C ASP A 256 -1.80 -31.37 -14.64
N ALA A 257 -1.45 -32.59 -14.22
CA ALA A 257 -1.04 -33.67 -15.13
C ALA A 257 -2.21 -34.20 -15.98
N THR A 258 -3.46 -33.88 -15.63
CA THR A 258 -4.65 -34.30 -16.40
C THR A 258 -5.02 -33.30 -17.50
N ALA A 259 -4.37 -32.13 -17.52
CA ALA A 259 -4.69 -30.99 -18.38
C ALA A 259 -6.17 -30.54 -18.28
N ALA A 260 -6.79 -30.71 -17.10
CA ALA A 260 -8.10 -30.16 -16.80
C ALA A 260 -8.01 -28.72 -16.26
N ASN A 261 -6.84 -28.31 -15.78
CA ASN A 261 -6.55 -26.98 -15.27
C ASN A 261 -5.31 -26.38 -15.95
N SER A 262 -5.28 -25.06 -16.03
CA SER A 262 -4.15 -24.28 -16.56
C SER A 262 -3.77 -23.19 -15.56
N TYR A 263 -2.48 -23.09 -15.29
CA TYR A 263 -1.88 -22.20 -14.30
C TYR A 263 -0.83 -21.31 -14.97
N PRO A 264 -1.21 -20.10 -15.44
CA PRO A 264 -0.29 -19.19 -16.11
C PRO A 264 0.39 -18.27 -15.08
N GLU A 265 -0.04 -17.01 -14.96
CA GLU A 265 0.62 -15.98 -14.14
C GLU A 265 0.68 -16.36 -12.65
N ALA A 266 1.86 -16.29 -12.03
CA ALA A 266 2.08 -16.58 -10.61
C ALA A 266 2.87 -15.46 -9.94
N ALA A 267 2.25 -14.72 -9.02
CA ALA A 267 2.97 -13.79 -8.14
C ALA A 267 3.72 -14.58 -7.06
N ILE A 268 4.86 -14.05 -6.59
CA ILE A 268 5.62 -14.60 -5.47
C ILE A 268 6.03 -13.47 -4.52
N GLU A 269 6.08 -13.74 -3.22
CA GLU A 269 6.54 -12.79 -2.20
C GLU A 269 7.04 -13.53 -0.95
N GLN A 270 8.04 -12.98 -0.26
CA GLN A 270 8.58 -13.58 0.97
C GLN A 270 7.70 -13.25 2.19
N LEU A 271 7.40 -14.28 2.97
CA LEU A 271 6.66 -14.19 4.24
C LEU A 271 7.58 -13.74 5.39
N PRO A 272 7.05 -13.18 6.50
CA PRO A 272 7.87 -12.67 7.59
C PRO A 272 8.69 -13.79 8.27
N ASP A 273 8.23 -15.03 8.17
CA ASP A 273 8.90 -16.22 8.70
C ASP A 273 9.90 -16.85 7.70
N GLY A 274 10.16 -16.19 6.57
CA GLY A 274 11.12 -16.62 5.55
C GLY A 274 10.56 -17.58 4.50
N ARG A 275 9.34 -18.10 4.67
CA ARG A 275 8.64 -18.88 3.63
C ARG A 275 8.34 -18.02 2.40
N VAL A 276 8.00 -18.64 1.28
CA VAL A 276 7.59 -17.92 0.05
C VAL A 276 6.14 -18.26 -0.26
N LEU A 277 5.30 -17.24 -0.40
CA LEU A 277 3.92 -17.38 -0.85
C LEU A 277 3.86 -17.22 -2.36
N SER A 278 2.98 -17.99 -3.02
CA SER A 278 2.57 -17.72 -4.39
C SER A 278 1.05 -17.66 -4.52
N VAL A 279 0.57 -16.73 -5.35
CA VAL A 279 -0.82 -16.67 -5.84
C VAL A 279 -0.79 -16.76 -7.36
N VAL A 280 -1.60 -17.66 -7.91
CA VAL A 280 -1.54 -18.12 -9.29
C VAL A 280 -2.89 -17.97 -9.96
N ARG A 281 -2.92 -17.39 -11.17
CA ARG A 281 -4.10 -17.38 -12.03
C ARG A 281 -4.50 -18.82 -12.37
N HIS A 282 -5.79 -19.07 -12.45
CA HIS A 282 -6.32 -20.40 -12.65
C HIS A 282 -7.41 -20.41 -13.73
N HIS A 283 -7.29 -21.35 -14.65
CA HIS A 283 -8.37 -21.71 -15.57
C HIS A 283 -8.74 -23.17 -15.41
N SER A 284 -10.02 -23.46 -15.59
CA SER A 284 -10.57 -24.81 -15.66
C SER A 284 -11.12 -25.09 -17.05
N TRP A 285 -10.87 -26.29 -17.56
CA TRP A 285 -11.41 -26.74 -18.84
C TRP A 285 -12.89 -27.10 -18.72
N SER A 286 -13.76 -26.48 -19.52
CA SER A 286 -15.21 -26.74 -19.53
C SER A 286 -15.68 -27.74 -20.59
N GLY A 287 -14.75 -28.34 -21.34
CA GLY A 287 -15.06 -29.27 -22.43
C GLY A 287 -14.80 -28.68 -23.81
N SER A 288 -14.94 -27.36 -23.95
CA SER A 288 -14.69 -26.63 -25.19
C SER A 288 -13.78 -25.42 -25.03
N ASN A 289 -13.71 -24.82 -23.83
CA ASN A 289 -12.95 -23.61 -23.55
C ASN A 289 -12.21 -23.69 -22.20
N TRP A 290 -11.25 -22.78 -22.04
CA TRP A 290 -10.64 -22.47 -20.76
C TRP A 290 -11.43 -21.37 -20.07
N ASP A 291 -12.16 -21.75 -19.02
CA ASP A 291 -12.94 -20.82 -18.23
C ASP A 291 -12.11 -20.32 -17.05
N LEU A 292 -12.18 -19.00 -16.79
CA LEU A 292 -11.51 -18.42 -15.64
C LEU A 292 -12.09 -19.00 -14.34
N ALA A 293 -11.21 -19.41 -13.46
CA ALA A 293 -11.54 -20.00 -12.17
C ALA A 293 -10.88 -19.23 -11.03
N THR A 294 -11.21 -19.61 -9.79
CA THR A 294 -10.66 -18.96 -8.61
C THR A 294 -9.14 -19.09 -8.55
N PRO A 295 -8.39 -17.98 -8.38
CA PRO A 295 -6.95 -18.02 -8.21
C PRO A 295 -6.55 -19.01 -7.10
N ARG A 296 -5.40 -19.66 -7.29
CA ARG A 296 -4.89 -20.66 -6.35
C ARG A 296 -3.68 -20.10 -5.61
N GLN A 297 -3.48 -20.52 -4.37
CA GLN A 297 -2.30 -20.18 -3.58
C GLN A 297 -1.55 -21.42 -3.12
N SER A 298 -0.25 -21.26 -2.93
CA SER A 298 0.64 -22.27 -2.36
C SER A 298 1.80 -21.61 -1.62
N VAL A 299 2.38 -22.31 -0.66
CA VAL A 299 3.49 -21.82 0.16
C VAL A 299 4.68 -22.77 0.05
N SER A 300 5.87 -22.21 -0.05
CA SER A 300 7.14 -22.92 0.01
C SER A 300 7.87 -22.63 1.32
N ALA A 301 8.42 -23.67 1.94
CA ALA A 301 9.25 -23.56 3.15
C ALA A 301 10.75 -23.63 2.89
N ASP A 302 11.17 -23.82 1.64
CA ASP A 302 12.57 -24.06 1.23
C ASP A 302 13.03 -23.09 0.12
N GLY A 303 12.46 -21.88 0.16
CA GLY A 303 12.80 -20.80 -0.78
C GLY A 303 12.32 -21.04 -2.22
N GLY A 304 11.28 -21.85 -2.41
CA GLY A 304 10.64 -22.10 -3.71
C GLY A 304 11.02 -23.43 -4.36
N ALA A 305 11.76 -24.32 -3.68
CA ALA A 305 12.13 -25.62 -4.25
C ALA A 305 10.96 -26.60 -4.25
N THR A 306 10.22 -26.66 -3.15
CA THR A 306 8.97 -27.43 -3.02
C THR A 306 7.82 -26.52 -2.56
N TRP A 307 6.60 -26.94 -2.89
CA TRP A 307 5.38 -26.15 -2.70
C TRP A 307 4.30 -27.00 -2.06
N SER A 308 3.51 -26.40 -1.17
CA SER A 308 2.34 -27.04 -0.58
C SER A 308 1.27 -27.35 -1.63
N ALA A 309 0.26 -28.16 -1.26
CA ALA A 309 -0.91 -28.35 -2.10
C ALA A 309 -1.60 -27.01 -2.43
N LEU A 310 -2.13 -26.89 -3.65
CA LEU A 310 -2.88 -25.71 -4.10
C LEU A 310 -4.17 -25.57 -3.30
N GLN A 311 -4.45 -24.35 -2.86
CA GLN A 311 -5.69 -23.97 -2.19
C GLN A 311 -6.37 -22.83 -2.96
N ASP A 312 -7.69 -22.75 -2.91
CA ASP A 312 -8.39 -21.55 -3.41
C ASP A 312 -8.02 -20.33 -2.58
N VAL A 313 -7.81 -19.21 -3.25
CA VAL A 313 -7.70 -17.92 -2.59
C VAL A 313 -9.09 -17.53 -2.08
N ALA A 314 -9.22 -17.43 -0.75
CA ALA A 314 -10.44 -16.99 -0.09
C ALA A 314 -10.27 -15.54 0.39
N VAL A 315 -11.12 -14.64 -0.13
CA VAL A 315 -11.14 -13.21 0.25
C VAL A 315 -12.52 -12.86 0.78
N SER A 316 -12.55 -12.23 1.95
CA SER A 316 -13.76 -11.64 2.52
C SER A 316 -13.92 -10.21 2.00
N PHE A 317 -15.07 -9.87 1.45
CA PHE A 317 -15.39 -8.50 1.01
C PHE A 317 -16.48 -7.91 1.91
N PRO A 318 -16.11 -7.27 3.05
CA PRO A 318 -17.07 -6.79 4.04
C PRO A 318 -18.01 -5.71 3.48
N ASN A 319 -17.59 -5.02 2.42
CA ASN A 319 -18.34 -3.98 1.75
C ASN A 319 -19.03 -4.47 0.45
N GLY A 320 -19.11 -5.79 0.28
CA GLY A 320 -19.64 -6.43 -0.90
C GLY A 320 -18.55 -6.76 -1.92
N TYR A 321 -18.70 -7.94 -2.51
CA TYR A 321 -18.11 -8.31 -3.78
C TYR A 321 -19.26 -8.56 -4.74
N ASP A 322 -19.09 -8.10 -5.97
CA ASP A 322 -20.06 -8.34 -7.01
C ASP A 322 -19.68 -9.60 -7.78
N TYR A 323 -20.50 -10.64 -7.62
CA TYR A 323 -20.39 -11.83 -8.42
C TYR A 323 -21.14 -11.58 -9.71
N TYR A 324 -20.42 -11.50 -10.82
CA TYR A 324 -21.04 -11.43 -12.15
C TYR A 324 -22.08 -12.55 -12.38
N ASP A 325 -21.84 -13.73 -11.80
CA ASP A 325 -22.80 -14.83 -11.77
C ASP A 325 -23.29 -15.04 -10.34
N ASP A 326 -24.52 -14.59 -10.07
CA ASP A 326 -25.18 -14.76 -8.77
C ASP A 326 -25.28 -16.23 -8.33
N ASN A 327 -25.31 -17.16 -9.29
CA ASN A 327 -25.34 -18.59 -9.02
C ASN A 327 -23.94 -19.17 -8.75
N ASN A 328 -22.89 -18.49 -9.20
CA ASN A 328 -21.51 -18.94 -9.13
C ASN A 328 -20.62 -17.89 -8.50
N LYS A 329 -20.61 -17.88 -7.16
CA LYS A 329 -19.92 -16.90 -6.32
C LYS A 329 -18.40 -17.10 -6.26
N LYS A 330 -17.77 -17.27 -7.42
CA LYS A 330 -16.32 -17.41 -7.56
C LYS A 330 -15.66 -16.05 -7.44
N LEU A 331 -14.62 -15.99 -6.61
CA LEU A 331 -13.60 -14.95 -6.76
C LEU A 331 -12.86 -15.22 -8.07
N LEU A 332 -12.77 -14.23 -8.96
CA LEU A 332 -12.07 -14.35 -10.23
C LEU A 332 -10.85 -13.43 -10.25
N GLY A 333 -9.80 -13.82 -10.97
CA GLY A 333 -8.56 -13.07 -10.97
C GLY A 333 -7.58 -13.48 -12.05
N VAL A 334 -7.01 -12.49 -12.72
CA VAL A 334 -5.86 -12.60 -13.63
C VAL A 334 -4.72 -11.72 -13.14
N ALA A 335 -3.51 -12.04 -13.60
CA ALA A 335 -2.30 -11.29 -13.30
C ALA A 335 -2.21 -10.86 -11.83
N PRO A 336 -2.11 -11.81 -10.88
CA PRO A 336 -1.97 -11.47 -9.47
C PRO A 336 -0.69 -10.64 -9.25
N SER A 337 -0.75 -9.69 -8.33
CA SER A 337 0.38 -8.94 -7.79
C SER A 337 0.42 -9.13 -6.29
N LEU A 338 1.57 -9.51 -5.74
CA LEU A 338 1.80 -9.61 -4.31
C LEU A 338 2.84 -8.56 -3.92
N THR A 339 2.62 -7.92 -2.78
CA THR A 339 3.60 -6.99 -2.21
C THR A 339 3.51 -6.98 -0.69
N ARG A 340 4.66 -7.07 -0.04
CA ARG A 340 4.81 -6.78 1.39
C ARG A 340 4.95 -5.27 1.61
N MET A 341 4.03 -4.69 2.39
CA MET A 341 4.11 -3.29 2.80
C MET A 341 5.15 -3.09 3.91
N PRO A 342 5.75 -1.88 4.04
CA PRO A 342 6.67 -1.57 5.14
C PRO A 342 6.06 -1.77 6.53
N ASN A 343 4.76 -1.55 6.68
CA ASN A 343 4.01 -1.80 7.91
C ASN A 343 3.68 -3.29 8.17
N GLY A 344 4.25 -4.22 7.41
CA GLY A 344 4.13 -5.66 7.63
C GLY A 344 2.86 -6.31 7.09
N ILE A 345 1.90 -5.54 6.57
CA ILE A 345 0.72 -6.10 5.89
C ILE A 345 1.10 -6.61 4.50
N MET A 346 0.56 -7.76 4.11
CA MET A 346 0.69 -8.29 2.76
C MET A 346 -0.51 -7.86 1.93
N VAL A 347 -0.28 -7.44 0.69
CA VAL A 347 -1.33 -6.97 -0.23
C VAL A 347 -1.33 -7.83 -1.49
N LEU A 348 -2.54 -8.18 -1.95
CA LEU A 348 -2.81 -8.90 -3.19
C LEU A 348 -3.68 -8.03 -4.09
N GLY A 349 -3.22 -7.74 -5.30
CA GLY A 349 -3.99 -7.09 -6.36
C GLY A 349 -4.28 -8.06 -7.48
N SER A 350 -5.51 -8.05 -8.01
CA SER A 350 -5.93 -8.91 -9.12
C SER A 350 -7.30 -8.44 -9.63
N GLY A 351 -7.82 -9.04 -10.69
CA GLY A 351 -9.15 -8.71 -11.18
C GLY A 351 -9.59 -9.54 -12.38
N ARG A 352 -10.81 -9.22 -12.84
CA ARG A 352 -11.54 -9.67 -14.04
C ARG A 352 -12.89 -10.29 -13.64
N PRO A 353 -14.03 -9.67 -13.98
CA PRO A 353 -14.17 -8.48 -14.83
C PRO A 353 -13.80 -7.15 -14.13
N ASP A 354 -13.96 -7.05 -12.81
CA ASP A 354 -13.58 -5.87 -12.02
C ASP A 354 -12.18 -6.00 -11.44
N ASN A 355 -11.53 -4.89 -11.10
CA ASN A 355 -10.30 -4.92 -10.31
C ASN A 355 -10.63 -4.89 -8.82
N TRP A 356 -9.85 -5.66 -8.06
CA TRP A 356 -9.93 -5.73 -6.62
C TRP A 356 -8.55 -5.74 -5.99
N ILE A 357 -8.54 -5.45 -4.69
CA ILE A 357 -7.37 -5.52 -3.84
C ILE A 357 -7.76 -6.22 -2.55
N ALA A 358 -6.83 -6.96 -1.95
CA ALA A 358 -7.01 -7.60 -0.67
C ALA A 358 -5.77 -7.44 0.22
N MET A 359 -5.99 -7.35 1.53
CA MET A 359 -4.93 -7.34 2.53
C MET A 359 -4.99 -8.60 3.40
N SER A 360 -3.84 -9.17 3.69
CA SER A 360 -3.65 -10.17 4.74
C SER A 360 -3.06 -9.46 5.94
N THR A 361 -3.92 -9.25 6.96
CA THR A 361 -3.65 -8.37 8.10
C THR A 361 -2.50 -8.83 8.99
N ASN A 362 -2.12 -10.11 8.91
CA ASN A 362 -0.98 -10.69 9.62
C ASN A 362 0.29 -10.80 8.76
N GLY A 363 0.23 -10.38 7.49
CA GLY A 363 1.36 -10.46 6.56
C GLY A 363 1.72 -11.89 6.10
N GLN A 364 0.91 -12.90 6.44
CA GLN A 364 1.17 -14.33 6.19
C GLN A 364 0.49 -14.86 4.93
N GLY A 365 -0.27 -14.04 4.21
CA GLY A 365 -1.03 -14.48 3.03
C GLY A 365 -2.27 -15.31 3.37
N THR A 366 -2.85 -15.06 4.53
CA THR A 366 -4.06 -15.74 5.03
C THR A 366 -5.10 -14.73 5.51
N GLY A 367 -6.37 -15.13 5.58
CA GLY A 367 -7.44 -14.29 6.12
C GLY A 367 -7.63 -12.99 5.33
N TRP A 368 -7.61 -13.09 4.00
CA TRP A 368 -7.67 -11.93 3.13
C TRP A 368 -8.96 -11.14 3.30
N VAL A 369 -8.84 -9.82 3.44
CA VAL A 369 -9.96 -8.87 3.45
C VAL A 369 -9.80 -7.96 2.24
N GLY A 370 -10.81 -7.91 1.37
CA GLY A 370 -10.76 -7.24 0.07
C GLY A 370 -11.78 -6.13 -0.13
N GLY A 371 -11.54 -5.36 -1.19
CA GLY A 371 -12.42 -4.33 -1.73
C GLY A 371 -12.28 -4.23 -3.24
N LEU A 372 -13.38 -3.92 -3.92
CA LEU A 372 -13.34 -3.53 -5.33
C LEU A 372 -12.64 -2.19 -5.47
N THR A 373 -11.82 -2.03 -6.49
CA THR A 373 -11.04 -0.80 -6.73
C THR A 373 -11.35 -0.16 -8.05
N TYR A 374 -11.81 -0.92 -9.04
CA TYR A 374 -12.22 -0.37 -10.32
C TYR A 374 -13.29 -1.24 -10.97
N ARG A 375 -14.30 -0.60 -11.54
CA ARG A 375 -15.34 -1.22 -12.35
C ARG A 375 -15.55 -0.37 -13.58
N ASN A 376 -15.35 -0.97 -14.73
CA ASN A 376 -15.92 -0.49 -15.97
C ASN A 376 -16.49 -1.70 -16.69
N CYS A 377 -17.79 -1.68 -16.97
CA CYS A 377 -18.46 -2.69 -17.77
C CYS A 377 -19.68 -2.10 -18.48
N PRO A 378 -20.10 -2.66 -19.62
CA PRO A 378 -21.25 -2.17 -20.35
C PRO A 378 -22.56 -2.60 -19.68
N THR A 379 -23.53 -1.68 -19.59
CA THR A 379 -24.91 -2.00 -19.20
C THR A 379 -25.67 -2.75 -20.30
N SER A 380 -25.20 -2.65 -21.55
CA SER A 380 -25.65 -3.44 -22.70
C SER A 380 -24.42 -3.98 -23.44
N GLY A 381 -24.08 -5.25 -23.18
CA GLY A 381 -22.86 -5.88 -23.69
C GLY A 381 -22.44 -7.09 -22.86
N TYR A 382 -21.19 -7.51 -23.01
CA TYR A 382 -20.62 -8.61 -22.21
C TYR A 382 -19.94 -8.07 -20.94
N ARG A 383 -20.25 -8.63 -19.76
CA ARG A 383 -19.74 -8.11 -18.47
C ARG A 383 -18.22 -8.04 -18.36
N PHE A 384 -17.50 -8.94 -19.04
CA PHE A 384 -16.04 -8.97 -19.02
C PHE A 384 -15.38 -7.92 -19.91
N HIS A 385 -16.17 -7.13 -20.64
CA HIS A 385 -15.71 -5.95 -21.34
C HIS A 385 -15.63 -4.74 -20.39
N GLY A 386 -14.83 -3.73 -20.74
CA GLY A 386 -14.58 -2.51 -19.98
C GLY A 386 -13.20 -2.54 -19.31
N SER A 387 -13.08 -3.16 -18.15
CA SER A 387 -11.78 -3.44 -17.52
C SER A 387 -11.27 -4.82 -17.91
N THR A 388 -9.96 -4.95 -18.19
CA THR A 388 -9.36 -6.28 -18.39
C THR A 388 -9.15 -7.04 -17.08
N GLY A 389 -9.27 -6.36 -15.93
CA GLY A 389 -8.95 -6.90 -14.62
C GLY A 389 -7.45 -7.01 -14.30
N ASN A 390 -6.56 -6.70 -15.25
CA ASN A 390 -5.13 -6.65 -14.96
C ASN A 390 -4.83 -5.48 -14.03
N ALA A 391 -4.10 -5.76 -12.94
CA ALA A 391 -3.64 -4.71 -12.05
C ALA A 391 -2.30 -5.03 -11.42
N ASP A 392 -1.50 -3.99 -11.15
CA ASP A 392 -0.25 -4.08 -10.42
C ASP A 392 -0.19 -3.03 -9.30
N LEU A 393 0.78 -3.18 -8.39
CA LEU A 393 0.85 -2.44 -7.14
C LEU A 393 2.20 -1.71 -7.02
N ALA A 394 2.17 -0.50 -6.47
CA ALA A 394 3.38 0.21 -6.06
C ALA A 394 3.22 0.79 -4.64
N VAL A 395 4.15 0.44 -3.74
CA VAL A 395 4.21 1.00 -2.39
C VAL A 395 4.68 2.45 -2.49
N ILE A 396 3.90 3.37 -1.91
CA ILE A 396 4.20 4.81 -1.95
C ILE A 396 4.43 5.42 -0.58
N GLU A 397 3.87 4.82 0.47
CA GLU A 397 4.08 5.17 1.88
C GLU A 397 4.03 3.89 2.72
N SER A 398 4.48 3.96 3.97
CA SER A 398 4.45 2.82 4.92
C SER A 398 3.08 2.13 5.01
N ASN A 399 1.99 2.89 4.87
CA ASN A 399 0.61 2.43 5.00
C ASN A 399 -0.27 2.77 3.77
N ARG A 400 0.34 3.04 2.60
CA ARG A 400 -0.42 3.40 1.38
C ARG A 400 0.20 2.83 0.10
N ILE A 401 -0.66 2.33 -0.77
CA ILE A 401 -0.31 1.79 -2.09
C ILE A 401 -1.01 2.60 -3.19
N ALA A 402 -0.40 2.61 -4.38
CA ALA A 402 -1.08 2.93 -5.61
C ALA A 402 -1.32 1.63 -6.39
N GLN A 403 -2.58 1.33 -6.71
CA GLN A 403 -2.94 0.27 -7.64
C GLN A 403 -3.11 0.87 -9.03
N PHE A 404 -2.65 0.15 -10.04
CA PHE A 404 -2.74 0.53 -11.45
C PHE A 404 -3.54 -0.52 -12.19
N GLY A 405 -4.33 -0.11 -13.18
CA GLY A 405 -5.03 -1.00 -14.09
C GLY A 405 -5.32 -0.30 -15.41
N ASP A 406 -5.93 -1.03 -16.33
CA ASP A 406 -6.32 -0.48 -17.62
C ASP A 406 -7.83 -0.27 -17.74
N ASN A 407 -8.19 0.54 -18.72
CA ASN A 407 -9.55 0.77 -19.14
C ASN A 407 -9.62 0.58 -20.65
N CYS A 408 -10.58 -0.19 -21.14
CA CYS A 408 -10.91 -0.32 -22.56
C CYS A 408 -9.72 -0.61 -23.48
N GLU A 409 -8.99 -1.67 -23.15
CA GLU A 409 -8.09 -2.38 -24.07
C GLU A 409 -8.75 -2.58 -25.46
N ILE A 410 -8.03 -2.25 -26.53
CA ILE A 410 -8.62 -2.09 -27.87
C ILE A 410 -8.82 -3.40 -28.65
N THR A 411 -8.20 -4.50 -28.23
CA THR A 411 -8.26 -5.80 -28.92
C THR A 411 -9.60 -6.46 -28.69
N TRP A 412 -10.08 -6.47 -27.44
CA TRP A 412 -11.31 -7.17 -27.09
C TRP A 412 -12.11 -6.50 -25.98
N ALA A 413 -11.52 -5.67 -25.13
CA ALA A 413 -12.21 -5.22 -23.92
C ALA A 413 -13.33 -4.20 -24.18
N CYS A 414 -13.31 -3.40 -25.26
CA CYS A 414 -14.38 -2.41 -25.51
C CYS A 414 -14.84 -2.41 -26.98
N PRO A 415 -15.54 -3.46 -27.44
CA PRO A 415 -16.01 -3.54 -28.82
C PRO A 415 -17.03 -2.43 -29.14
N ALA A 416 -17.16 -2.11 -30.42
CA ALA A 416 -18.06 -1.04 -30.88
C ALA A 416 -19.54 -1.29 -30.53
N ALA A 417 -19.96 -2.55 -30.51
CA ALA A 417 -21.35 -2.97 -30.25
C ALA A 417 -21.81 -2.74 -28.80
N ASP A 418 -20.88 -2.73 -27.84
CA ASP A 418 -21.20 -2.57 -26.42
C ASP A 418 -21.43 -1.10 -26.08
N THR A 419 -22.41 -0.83 -25.21
CA THR A 419 -22.84 0.53 -24.85
C THR A 419 -23.14 0.68 -23.36
N GLY A 420 -23.14 1.93 -22.89
CA GLY A 420 -23.45 2.28 -21.50
C GLY A 420 -22.41 1.75 -20.51
N PHE A 421 -21.12 1.97 -20.81
CA PHE A 421 -20.01 1.63 -19.92
C PHE A 421 -20.08 2.42 -18.62
N THR A 422 -19.81 1.77 -17.48
CA THR A 422 -19.86 2.37 -16.14
C THR A 422 -19.02 3.64 -16.01
N ILE A 423 -17.85 3.65 -16.66
CA ILE A 423 -16.94 4.79 -16.69
C ILE A 423 -16.99 5.45 -18.07
N ASP A 424 -16.34 4.85 -19.06
CA ASP A 424 -16.35 5.29 -20.47
C ASP A 424 -15.69 4.23 -21.37
N LYS A 425 -15.56 4.56 -22.67
CA LYS A 425 -14.89 3.73 -23.68
C LYS A 425 -13.42 4.14 -23.95
N GLN A 426 -12.83 5.02 -23.13
CA GLN A 426 -11.50 5.56 -23.40
C GLN A 426 -10.41 4.58 -22.99
N ASN A 427 -9.48 4.30 -23.89
CA ASN A 427 -8.31 3.51 -23.59
C ASN A 427 -7.36 4.33 -22.72
N ARG A 428 -7.05 3.84 -21.51
CA ARG A 428 -6.10 4.50 -20.61
C ARG A 428 -5.59 3.57 -19.52
N VAL A 429 -4.47 3.96 -18.94
CA VAL A 429 -3.99 3.43 -17.66
C VAL A 429 -4.50 4.32 -16.55
N TRP A 430 -5.20 3.73 -15.59
CA TRP A 430 -5.69 4.41 -14.39
C TRP A 430 -4.84 4.03 -13.17
N ARG A 431 -4.95 4.86 -12.14
CA ARG A 431 -4.40 4.63 -10.83
C ARG A 431 -5.44 4.91 -9.76
N ARG A 432 -5.47 4.08 -8.72
CA ARG A 432 -6.23 4.33 -7.51
C ARG A 432 -5.36 4.20 -6.28
N TYR A 433 -5.46 5.15 -5.36
CA TYR A 433 -4.85 5.03 -4.05
C TYR A 433 -5.67 4.14 -3.11
N VAL A 434 -4.96 3.34 -2.31
CA VAL A 434 -5.56 2.50 -1.26
C VAL A 434 -4.74 2.65 0.01
N ASP A 435 -5.37 3.02 1.12
CA ASP A 435 -4.70 2.99 2.43
C ASP A 435 -4.82 1.58 3.02
N VAL A 436 -3.69 1.06 3.49
CA VAL A 436 -3.53 -0.26 4.07
C VAL A 436 -2.98 -0.07 5.47
N LEU A 437 -3.90 0.11 6.43
CA LEU A 437 -3.58 0.61 7.76
C LEU A 437 -3.49 -0.55 8.76
N THR A 438 -2.48 -0.51 9.62
CA THR A 438 -2.39 -1.42 10.78
C THR A 438 -3.44 -1.08 11.82
N ALA A 439 -3.59 -1.94 12.83
CA ALA A 439 -4.33 -1.60 14.04
C ALA A 439 -3.78 -0.30 14.69
N ASP A 440 -4.53 0.27 15.61
CA ASP A 440 -4.19 1.45 16.43
C ASP A 440 -4.07 2.77 15.66
N VAL A 441 -4.37 3.85 16.36
CA VAL A 441 -4.22 5.24 15.92
C VAL A 441 -3.07 5.90 16.67
N GLY A 442 -2.74 7.14 16.31
CA GLY A 442 -1.76 7.95 17.05
C GLY A 442 -0.29 7.68 16.75
N LYS A 443 0.01 7.29 15.50
CA LYS A 443 1.38 7.23 14.98
C LYS A 443 2.01 8.62 14.98
N ILE A 444 3.15 8.80 15.63
CA ILE A 444 3.88 10.07 15.63
C ILE A 444 4.58 10.25 14.28
N ASP A 445 4.38 11.38 13.59
CA ASP A 445 5.10 11.70 12.35
C ASP A 445 6.53 12.16 12.64
N LEU A 446 7.42 11.19 12.92
CA LEU A 446 8.83 11.48 13.18
C LEU A 446 9.50 12.17 11.99
N ALA A 447 9.16 11.78 10.76
CA ALA A 447 9.77 12.30 9.55
C ALA A 447 9.50 13.80 9.37
N THR A 448 8.23 14.22 9.45
CA THR A 448 7.86 15.63 9.30
C THR A 448 8.36 16.45 10.49
N LYS A 449 8.25 15.95 11.73
CA LYS A 449 8.75 16.67 12.91
C LYS A 449 10.27 16.83 12.88
N TYR A 450 11.03 15.84 12.41
CA TYR A 450 12.48 15.94 12.25
C TYR A 450 12.87 16.99 11.21
N ARG A 451 12.22 16.99 10.04
CA ARG A 451 12.48 17.98 8.98
C ARG A 451 12.16 19.41 9.39
N LEU A 452 11.18 19.59 10.29
CA LEU A 452 10.83 20.89 10.87
C LEU A 452 11.68 21.26 12.10
N GLY A 453 12.63 20.42 12.52
CA GLY A 453 13.46 20.65 13.69
C GLY A 453 12.73 20.54 15.03
N GLN A 454 11.52 19.99 15.04
CA GLN A 454 10.71 19.77 16.25
C GLN A 454 11.16 18.51 17.02
N VAL A 455 11.66 17.52 16.28
CA VAL A 455 12.34 16.32 16.77
C VAL A 455 13.80 16.41 16.40
N SER A 456 14.69 15.96 17.30
CA SER A 456 16.12 15.83 17.01
C SER A 456 16.60 14.41 17.25
N VAL A 457 17.65 14.01 16.53
CA VAL A 457 18.27 12.70 16.69
C VAL A 457 19.73 12.88 17.13
N ASP A 458 20.13 12.13 18.15
CA ASP A 458 21.52 11.94 18.55
C ASP A 458 21.91 10.47 18.30
N THR A 459 22.91 10.23 17.45
CA THR A 459 23.22 8.87 17.00
C THR A 459 24.64 8.72 16.46
N ASP A 460 25.17 7.49 16.54
CA ASP A 460 26.38 7.06 15.83
C ASP A 460 26.08 6.23 14.56
N LEU A 461 24.80 6.05 14.20
CA LEU A 461 24.35 5.45 12.94
C LEU A 461 24.35 6.47 11.80
N THR A 462 25.54 7.01 11.51
CA THR A 462 25.76 8.13 10.60
C THR A 462 26.40 7.74 9.26
N TRP A 463 26.54 6.44 8.99
CA TRP A 463 27.12 5.97 7.73
C TRP A 463 26.23 6.37 6.54
N THR A 464 26.87 6.91 5.51
CA THR A 464 26.26 7.29 4.25
C THR A 464 27.25 7.11 3.11
N SER A 465 26.75 6.97 1.88
CA SER A 465 27.57 6.84 0.67
C SER A 465 26.87 7.52 -0.51
N PRO A 466 27.60 8.15 -1.45
CA PRO A 466 27.02 8.66 -2.70
C PRO A 466 26.29 7.60 -3.52
N THR A 467 26.70 6.33 -3.42
CA THR A 467 26.06 5.18 -4.10
C THR A 467 24.87 4.62 -3.31
N ARG A 468 24.69 5.06 -2.07
CA ARG A 468 23.60 4.71 -1.12
C ARG A 468 23.05 5.98 -0.46
N PRO A 469 22.55 6.96 -1.23
CA PRO A 469 22.19 8.25 -0.66
C PRO A 469 21.09 8.14 0.41
N ARG A 470 20.29 7.08 0.39
CA ARG A 470 19.20 6.82 1.35
C ARG A 470 19.66 6.32 2.71
N SER A 471 20.92 5.91 2.84
CA SER A 471 21.48 5.50 4.13
C SER A 471 21.94 6.74 4.88
N ARG A 472 21.17 7.11 5.89
CA ARG A 472 21.23 8.40 6.58
C ARG A 472 20.48 8.29 7.90
N VAL A 473 20.66 9.29 8.77
CA VAL A 473 20.01 9.34 10.08
C VAL A 473 18.49 9.20 9.95
N ASP A 474 17.83 10.04 9.15
CA ASP A 474 16.38 10.03 8.94
C ASP A 474 15.85 8.83 8.13
N GLY A 475 16.73 7.97 7.62
CA GLY A 475 16.35 6.72 6.95
C GLY A 475 15.78 5.67 7.92
N ALA A 476 15.88 5.90 9.23
CA ALA A 476 15.25 5.07 10.25
C ALA A 476 13.77 5.40 10.51
N PHE A 477 13.19 6.39 9.84
CA PHE A 477 11.76 6.72 9.99
C PHE A 477 11.20 7.37 8.71
N ASP A 478 11.69 6.97 7.54
CA ASP A 478 11.30 7.57 6.26
C ASP A 478 10.03 6.93 5.65
N GLY A 479 9.47 5.92 6.31
CA GLY A 479 8.30 5.17 5.87
C GLY A 479 8.63 4.00 4.94
N SER A 480 9.90 3.64 4.80
CA SER A 480 10.36 2.55 3.94
C SER A 480 11.04 1.43 4.74
N THR A 481 11.10 0.25 4.13
CA THR A 481 11.87 -0.88 4.64
C THR A 481 12.84 -1.42 3.58
N GLU A 482 13.10 -0.66 2.51
CA GLU A 482 14.18 -1.00 1.58
C GLU A 482 15.52 -1.05 2.31
N TYR A 483 16.39 -1.99 1.91
CA TYR A 483 17.62 -2.31 2.66
C TYR A 483 18.52 -1.11 2.97
N TRP A 484 18.61 -0.14 2.05
CA TRP A 484 19.46 1.05 2.22
C TRP A 484 18.71 2.29 2.68
N SER A 485 17.40 2.22 2.87
CA SER A 485 16.60 3.24 3.56
C SER A 485 16.71 2.94 5.06
N SER A 486 17.83 3.33 5.66
CA SER A 486 18.20 2.93 7.02
C SER A 486 19.20 3.92 7.62
N ALA A 487 19.15 4.10 8.94
CA ALA A 487 20.30 4.60 9.68
C ALA A 487 21.29 3.45 9.89
N ALA A 488 22.56 3.65 9.54
CA ALA A 488 23.57 2.59 9.57
C ALA A 488 24.87 3.04 10.22
N ARG A 489 25.61 2.09 10.81
CA ARG A 489 26.97 2.29 11.32
C ARG A 489 27.89 1.22 10.77
N SER A 490 29.08 1.62 10.37
CA SER A 490 30.19 0.70 10.10
C SER A 490 31.01 0.44 11.36
N GLY A 491 31.51 -0.77 11.53
CA GLY A 491 32.48 -1.12 12.58
C GLY A 491 31.93 -1.32 13.99
N GLY A 492 30.74 -1.90 14.17
CA GLY A 492 30.24 -2.30 15.49
C GLY A 492 28.72 -2.22 15.65
N GLY A 493 28.26 -2.22 16.90
CA GLY A 493 26.89 -1.90 17.30
C GLY A 493 26.63 -0.38 17.25
N GLY A 494 25.43 0.09 17.50
CA GLY A 494 25.10 1.53 17.46
C GLY A 494 23.99 1.95 18.42
N SER A 495 23.87 3.26 18.63
CA SER A 495 22.82 3.90 19.44
C SER A 495 22.12 5.00 18.66
N TYR A 496 20.79 5.01 18.74
CA TYR A 496 19.92 5.96 18.06
C TYR A 496 18.94 6.58 19.04
N VAL A 497 19.09 7.86 19.38
CA VAL A 497 18.27 8.56 20.37
C VAL A 497 17.41 9.62 19.69
N VAL A 498 16.09 9.42 19.72
CA VAL A 498 15.11 10.41 19.27
C VAL A 498 14.66 11.23 20.47
N ARG A 499 14.86 12.55 20.41
CA ARG A 499 14.24 13.52 21.33
C ARG A 499 12.95 14.04 20.70
N LEU A 500 11.83 13.69 21.30
CA LEU A 500 10.50 14.12 20.86
C LEU A 500 10.28 15.61 21.14
N ASP A 501 9.23 16.20 20.57
CA ASP A 501 8.79 17.60 20.74
C ASP A 501 8.00 17.82 22.04
N ARG A 502 7.39 16.76 22.58
CA ARG A 502 6.72 16.68 23.90
C ARG A 502 6.87 15.31 24.54
N GLN A 503 6.45 15.18 25.79
CA GLN A 503 6.30 13.87 26.41
C GLN A 503 5.04 13.21 25.86
N TYR A 504 5.16 11.96 25.42
CA TYR A 504 4.07 11.12 24.94
C TYR A 504 3.86 9.93 25.86
N SER A 505 2.62 9.45 25.95
CA SER A 505 2.30 8.12 26.49
C SER A 505 2.31 7.12 25.34
N LEU A 506 3.43 6.41 25.17
CA LEU A 506 3.60 5.44 24.10
C LEU A 506 2.75 4.19 24.32
N THR A 507 2.13 3.72 23.25
CA THR A 507 1.23 2.55 23.22
C THR A 507 1.78 1.42 22.34
N ARG A 508 2.59 1.76 21.34
CA ARG A 508 3.20 0.79 20.42
C ARG A 508 4.50 1.30 19.83
N VAL A 509 5.41 0.37 19.56
CA VAL A 509 6.64 0.62 18.79
C VAL A 509 6.66 -0.32 17.60
N GLY A 510 6.82 0.23 16.39
CA GLY A 510 7.19 -0.53 15.20
C GLY A 510 8.72 -0.51 15.05
N LEU A 511 9.33 -1.66 14.81
CA LEU A 511 10.79 -1.79 14.67
C LEU A 511 11.15 -2.69 13.47
N SER A 512 12.00 -2.19 12.59
CA SER A 512 12.73 -2.96 11.58
C SER A 512 14.22 -2.69 11.79
N LEU A 513 15.04 -3.74 11.80
CA LEU A 513 16.46 -3.65 12.13
C LEU A 513 17.29 -3.71 10.85
N ARG A 514 17.68 -4.91 10.43
CA ARG A 514 18.43 -5.10 9.19
C ARG A 514 17.58 -5.93 8.23
N ASN A 515 17.15 -5.33 7.13
CA ASN A 515 16.25 -6.01 6.20
C ASN A 515 16.90 -7.31 5.67
N GLY A 516 16.18 -8.43 5.79
CA GLY A 516 16.57 -9.74 5.30
C GLY A 516 17.73 -10.39 6.05
N ARG A 517 18.22 -9.81 7.15
CA ARG A 517 19.34 -10.38 7.92
C ARG A 517 19.05 -10.34 9.41
N ALA A 518 19.55 -11.35 10.12
CA ALA A 518 19.39 -11.43 11.56
C ALA A 518 20.12 -10.26 12.25
N ALA A 519 19.42 -9.58 13.15
CA ALA A 519 19.95 -8.51 13.99
C ALA A 519 19.31 -8.54 15.38
N THR A 520 20.00 -7.96 16.36
CA THR A 520 19.48 -7.77 17.71
C THR A 520 19.38 -6.28 18.03
N GLY A 521 18.28 -5.87 18.65
CA GLY A 521 18.06 -4.49 19.07
C GLY A 521 17.15 -4.37 20.28
N ARG A 522 17.31 -3.27 21.01
CA ARG A 522 16.60 -2.95 22.25
C ARG A 522 16.10 -1.52 22.21
N VAL A 523 14.85 -1.29 22.60
CA VAL A 523 14.25 0.05 22.66
C VAL A 523 14.03 0.45 24.11
N TYR A 524 14.38 1.68 24.46
CA TYR A 524 14.25 2.28 25.78
C TYR A 524 13.44 3.57 25.67
N ALA A 525 12.69 3.89 26.71
CA ALA A 525 11.97 5.16 26.84
C ALA A 525 12.48 5.93 28.07
N SER A 526 12.52 7.25 27.97
CA SER A 526 12.91 8.13 29.06
C SER A 526 12.15 9.45 28.99
N THR A 527 11.88 10.07 30.14
CA THR A 527 11.30 11.41 30.23
C THR A 527 12.37 12.51 30.35
N ASP A 528 13.60 12.17 30.75
CA ASP A 528 14.70 13.11 30.99
C ASP A 528 15.93 12.91 30.09
N GLY A 529 15.99 11.78 29.36
CA GLY A 529 17.08 11.45 28.45
C GLY A 529 18.32 10.87 29.15
N VAL A 530 18.27 10.69 30.47
CA VAL A 530 19.38 10.20 31.30
C VAL A 530 19.02 8.87 31.94
N ASN A 531 17.82 8.77 32.52
CA ASN A 531 17.31 7.57 33.17
C ASN A 531 16.48 6.75 32.17
N TRP A 532 17.04 5.62 31.73
CA TRP A 532 16.45 4.79 30.68
C TRP A 532 15.71 3.53 31.17
N GLY A 533 15.96 3.12 32.42
CA GLY A 533 15.38 1.89 32.97
C GLY A 533 15.69 0.63 32.13
N SER A 534 14.79 -0.35 32.19
CA SER A 534 14.83 -1.56 31.37
C SER A 534 14.31 -1.30 29.95
N PRO A 535 14.74 -2.07 28.94
CA PRO A 535 14.20 -1.93 27.59
C PRO A 535 12.70 -2.24 27.57
N ILE A 536 11.92 -1.41 26.88
CA ILE A 536 10.48 -1.59 26.63
C ILE A 536 10.22 -2.52 25.45
N VAL A 537 11.23 -2.77 24.59
CA VAL A 537 11.22 -3.76 23.51
C VAL A 537 12.56 -4.47 23.48
N ASN A 538 12.53 -5.80 23.30
CA ASN A 538 13.72 -6.62 23.07
C ASN A 538 13.51 -7.50 21.81
N ALA A 539 14.19 -7.15 20.72
CA ALA A 539 14.15 -7.85 19.46
C ALA A 539 15.46 -8.63 19.28
N THR A 540 15.53 -9.85 19.80
CA THR A 540 16.72 -10.70 19.73
C THR A 540 16.73 -11.56 18.46
N ASN A 541 17.83 -11.53 17.71
CA ASN A 541 18.07 -12.37 16.53
C ASN A 541 16.89 -12.39 15.53
N ARG A 542 16.36 -11.21 15.23
CA ARG A 542 15.21 -11.03 14.33
C ARG A 542 15.68 -10.79 12.90
N THR A 543 15.02 -11.44 11.95
CA THR A 543 15.17 -11.18 10.51
C THR A 543 13.93 -10.40 10.06
N HIS A 544 14.06 -9.07 10.00
CA HIS A 544 12.96 -8.22 9.57
C HIS A 544 12.93 -8.12 8.04
N LEU A 545 11.75 -8.21 7.43
CA LEU A 545 11.51 -7.84 6.02
C LEU A 545 10.60 -6.61 5.91
N SER A 546 10.04 -6.20 7.06
CA SER A 546 9.10 -5.12 7.27
C SER A 546 9.10 -4.82 8.78
N LEU A 547 8.34 -3.81 9.24
CA LEU A 547 8.14 -3.53 10.66
C LEU A 547 7.52 -4.71 11.42
N GLU A 548 8.08 -5.03 12.59
CA GLU A 548 7.43 -5.81 13.65
C GLU A 548 6.89 -4.84 14.72
N TYR A 549 5.67 -5.05 15.20
CA TYR A 549 5.02 -4.17 16.17
C TYR A 549 4.97 -4.78 17.57
N PHE A 550 5.35 -3.98 18.56
CA PHE A 550 5.38 -4.33 19.98
C PHE A 550 4.45 -3.39 20.75
N GLY A 551 3.46 -3.96 21.45
CA GLY A 551 2.63 -3.20 22.39
C GLY A 551 3.47 -2.76 23.59
N VAL A 552 3.37 -1.49 23.98
CA VAL A 552 4.13 -0.91 25.10
C VAL A 552 3.24 -0.02 25.96
N SER A 553 3.70 0.30 27.16
CA SER A 553 3.10 1.32 28.02
C SER A 553 4.23 2.08 28.70
N ALA A 554 4.59 3.24 28.16
CA ALA A 554 5.71 4.03 28.66
C ALA A 554 5.51 5.52 28.40
N ALA A 555 5.85 6.37 29.37
CA ALA A 555 5.99 7.80 29.13
C ALA A 555 7.36 8.06 28.51
N ALA A 556 7.41 8.80 27.40
CA ALA A 556 8.64 9.08 26.67
C ALA A 556 8.67 10.53 26.18
N ARG A 557 9.72 11.26 26.56
CA ARG A 557 10.22 12.44 25.83
C ARG A 557 11.40 12.07 24.95
N PHE A 558 12.09 10.97 25.28
CA PHE A 558 13.22 10.43 24.56
C PHE A 558 12.99 8.93 24.33
N VAL A 559 13.36 8.46 23.14
CA VAL A 559 13.37 7.05 22.78
C VAL A 559 14.76 6.69 22.28
N LYS A 560 15.37 5.65 22.85
CA LYS A 560 16.68 5.15 22.44
C LYS A 560 16.55 3.75 21.87
N VAL A 561 17.15 3.54 20.70
CA VAL A 561 17.36 2.20 20.12
C VAL A 561 18.83 1.86 20.23
N GLU A 562 19.15 0.75 20.90
CA GLU A 562 20.48 0.15 20.87
C GLU A 562 20.45 -1.03 19.88
N VAL A 563 21.36 -1.04 18.92
CA VAL A 563 21.48 -2.10 17.91
C VAL A 563 22.81 -2.81 18.13
N ASP A 564 22.77 -4.12 18.30
CA ASP A 564 23.96 -4.93 18.52
C ASP A 564 24.79 -5.04 17.21
N PRO A 565 26.11 -5.27 17.31
CA PRO A 565 26.93 -5.54 16.14
C PRO A 565 26.41 -6.75 15.37
N SER A 566 26.13 -6.57 14.08
CA SER A 566 25.77 -7.62 13.13
C SER A 566 26.99 -8.09 12.35
N ALA A 567 27.03 -9.38 12.03
CA ALA A 567 28.04 -9.97 11.14
C ALA A 567 27.59 -9.96 9.67
N SER A 568 28.46 -10.42 8.75
CA SER A 568 28.15 -10.56 7.32
C SER A 568 27.63 -9.25 6.70
N CYS A 569 28.30 -8.15 7.03
CA CYS A 569 28.00 -6.82 6.53
C CYS A 569 28.40 -6.68 5.06
N ASP A 570 27.74 -5.76 4.36
CA ASP A 570 28.13 -5.43 3.00
C ASP A 570 29.55 -4.85 3.01
N ALA A 571 30.32 -5.09 1.95
CA ALA A 571 31.75 -4.76 1.93
C ALA A 571 32.02 -3.28 2.30
N GLU A 572 31.11 -2.38 1.94
CA GLU A 572 31.17 -0.94 2.22
C GLU A 572 30.93 -0.57 3.71
N LEU A 573 30.37 -1.47 4.51
CA LEU A 573 30.16 -1.32 5.95
C LEU A 573 31.24 -2.04 6.80
N GLY A 574 32.11 -2.84 6.17
CA GLY A 574 33.18 -3.59 6.84
C GLY A 574 32.74 -4.96 7.37
N THR A 575 33.49 -5.51 8.34
CA THR A 575 33.25 -6.85 8.89
C THR A 575 32.14 -6.91 9.94
N SER A 576 31.77 -5.76 10.51
CA SER A 576 30.72 -5.59 11.51
C SER A 576 29.97 -4.30 11.25
N CYS A 577 28.66 -4.28 11.50
CA CYS A 577 27.80 -3.12 11.25
C CYS A 577 26.56 -3.15 12.14
N ALA A 578 25.87 -2.02 12.23
CA ALA A 578 24.55 -1.91 12.83
C ALA A 578 23.62 -1.17 11.87
N MET A 579 22.36 -1.60 11.78
CA MET A 579 21.35 -0.96 10.96
C MET A 579 20.04 -0.86 11.74
N LEU A 580 19.46 0.33 11.73
CA LEU A 580 18.08 0.60 12.11
C LEU A 580 17.34 0.99 10.82
N ASN A 581 16.60 0.03 10.28
CA ASN A 581 15.90 0.20 9.00
C ASN A 581 14.64 1.03 9.13
N GLU A 582 13.84 0.84 10.18
CA GLU A 582 12.65 1.67 10.39
C GLU A 582 12.20 1.64 11.86
N LEU A 583 11.71 2.78 12.34
CA LEU A 583 11.17 3.01 13.67
C LEU A 583 9.86 3.79 13.55
N GLU A 584 8.78 3.21 14.07
CA GLU A 584 7.51 3.90 14.26
C GLU A 584 7.16 3.98 15.74
N LEU A 585 6.63 5.10 16.18
CA LEU A 585 6.15 5.31 17.54
C LEU A 585 4.66 5.64 17.51
N TYR A 586 3.89 4.98 18.38
CA TYR A 586 2.47 5.25 18.55
C TYR A 586 2.22 5.71 19.98
N SER A 587 1.24 6.59 20.14
CA SER A 587 0.86 7.16 21.43
C SER A 587 -0.65 7.25 21.59
N THR A 588 -1.09 7.74 22.74
CA THR A 588 -2.50 8.08 23.00
C THR A 588 -2.96 9.37 22.30
N VAL A 589 -2.08 10.06 21.57
CA VAL A 589 -2.39 11.28 20.83
C VAL A 589 -2.82 10.94 19.42
N ASN A 590 -4.03 11.34 19.02
CA ASN A 590 -4.54 11.22 17.66
C ASN A 590 -3.89 12.29 16.74
N SER A 591 -2.85 11.87 16.02
CA SER A 591 -2.13 12.62 14.98
C SER A 591 -2.65 12.37 13.56
N PHE A 592 -3.60 11.42 13.39
CA PHE A 592 -4.17 11.04 12.09
C PHE A 592 -3.19 10.40 11.07
N GLU A 593 -1.94 10.14 11.46
CA GLU A 593 -0.92 9.55 10.57
C GLU A 593 -1.20 8.09 10.18
N ASN A 594 -1.98 7.37 10.99
CA ASN A 594 -2.46 6.01 10.69
C ASN A 594 -3.97 5.96 10.39
N ASP A 595 -4.48 7.04 9.80
CA ASP A 595 -5.87 7.20 9.41
C ASP A 595 -6.02 7.29 7.88
N PRO A 596 -7.17 6.88 7.33
CA PRO A 596 -7.38 6.86 5.88
C PRO A 596 -7.47 8.29 5.33
N ILE A 597 -6.73 8.57 4.25
CA ILE A 597 -6.74 9.90 3.63
C ILE A 597 -8.04 10.09 2.84
N ASN A 598 -8.57 11.31 2.86
CA ASN A 598 -9.83 11.71 2.25
C ASN A 598 -11.02 10.85 2.70
N ASN A 599 -10.94 10.32 3.92
CA ASN A 599 -12.01 9.57 4.57
C ASN A 599 -12.09 9.96 6.05
N ARG A 600 -13.11 9.44 6.74
CA ARG A 600 -13.38 9.71 8.14
C ARG A 600 -12.26 9.18 9.04
N PRO A 601 -11.88 9.93 10.08
CA PRO A 601 -10.88 9.48 11.04
C PRO A 601 -11.40 8.27 11.83
N ARG A 602 -10.51 7.33 12.12
CA ARG A 602 -10.80 6.05 12.79
C ARG A 602 -11.22 6.28 14.23
N GLY A 603 -12.19 5.52 14.70
CA GLY A 603 -12.73 5.58 16.07
C GLY A 603 -13.67 6.77 16.35
N PHE A 604 -13.79 7.72 15.42
CA PHE A 604 -14.73 8.82 15.57
C PHE A 604 -16.11 8.46 15.05
N THR A 605 -17.14 9.05 15.67
CA THR A 605 -18.55 8.89 15.34
C THR A 605 -19.18 10.23 14.98
N GLU A 606 -20.45 10.21 14.54
CA GLU A 606 -21.21 11.42 14.19
C GLU A 606 -20.46 12.33 13.20
N THR A 607 -19.69 11.72 12.29
CA THR A 607 -18.87 12.43 11.31
C THR A 607 -19.77 13.01 10.22
N SER A 608 -19.70 14.31 10.02
CA SER A 608 -20.39 15.05 8.97
C SER A 608 -19.44 16.09 8.42
N GLN A 609 -19.19 16.12 7.10
CA GLN A 609 -18.26 17.07 6.45
C GLN A 609 -16.88 17.17 7.15
N THR A 610 -16.42 16.04 7.66
CA THR A 610 -15.14 15.86 8.35
C THR A 610 -14.37 14.69 7.77
N TRP A 611 -13.07 14.88 7.54
CA TRP A 611 -12.20 13.85 6.96
C TRP A 611 -10.74 14.12 7.31
N VAL A 612 -9.90 13.09 7.22
CA VAL A 612 -8.46 13.24 7.31
C VAL A 612 -7.92 13.70 5.96
N THR A 613 -7.11 14.75 5.97
CA THR A 613 -6.49 15.30 4.77
C THR A 613 -4.97 15.25 4.89
N ARG A 614 -4.27 15.38 3.76
CA ARG A 614 -2.83 15.70 3.80
C ARG A 614 -2.69 17.16 4.21
N SER A 615 -2.06 17.42 5.34
CA SER A 615 -1.74 18.78 5.79
C SER A 615 -0.23 18.87 5.94
N GLY A 616 0.48 19.37 4.93
CA GLY A 616 1.94 19.53 4.99
C GLY A 616 2.41 20.64 5.94
N VAL A 617 1.65 20.98 6.99
CA VAL A 617 1.87 22.16 7.82
C VAL A 617 1.77 21.80 9.31
N ASN A 618 2.90 22.04 10.00
CA ASN A 618 3.09 22.01 11.44
C ASN A 618 3.27 20.64 12.14
N GLY A 619 4.18 19.80 11.64
CA GLY A 619 4.68 18.65 12.41
C GLY A 619 3.93 17.34 12.21
N SER A 620 2.99 17.30 11.25
CA SER A 620 2.29 16.09 10.81
C SER A 620 2.10 16.20 9.30
N SER A 621 1.99 15.06 8.62
CA SER A 621 1.68 14.95 7.19
C SER A 621 0.19 14.82 6.94
N ARG A 622 -0.56 14.41 7.97
CA ARG A 622 -2.01 14.25 7.98
C ARG A 622 -2.62 15.02 9.15
N ALA A 623 -3.87 15.45 8.98
CA ALA A 623 -4.65 16.07 10.04
C ALA A 623 -6.15 15.92 9.77
N LEU A 624 -6.96 16.10 10.80
CA LEU A 624 -8.40 16.19 10.68
C LEU A 624 -8.80 17.53 10.06
N ARG A 625 -9.60 17.48 9.01
CA ARG A 625 -10.24 18.65 8.41
C ARG A 625 -11.73 18.66 8.73
N ILE A 626 -12.21 19.83 9.11
CA ILE A 626 -13.62 20.14 9.35
C ILE A 626 -13.97 21.26 8.39
N SER A 627 -14.90 21.02 7.48
CA SER A 627 -15.18 21.95 6.39
C SER A 627 -16.68 22.08 6.19
N ASP A 628 -17.23 23.17 6.70
CA ASP A 628 -18.66 23.45 6.61
C ASP A 628 -19.03 24.03 5.24
N GLY A 629 -19.79 23.24 4.50
CA GLY A 629 -20.37 23.63 3.21
C GLY A 629 -21.88 23.46 3.11
N ALA A 630 -22.59 23.14 4.20
CA ALA A 630 -24.04 22.92 4.15
C ALA A 630 -24.81 23.82 5.12
N ALA A 631 -25.83 24.50 4.60
CA ALA A 631 -26.67 25.42 5.37
C ALA A 631 -27.78 24.75 6.19
N ASP A 632 -27.78 23.42 6.27
CA ASP A 632 -28.76 22.63 7.01
C ASP A 632 -28.13 21.62 7.99
N ASN A 633 -26.80 21.58 8.12
CA ASN A 633 -26.11 20.60 8.94
C ASN A 633 -24.76 21.12 9.45
N HIS A 634 -24.33 20.66 10.63
CA HIS A 634 -22.99 20.98 11.13
C HIS A 634 -21.96 20.10 10.41
N ALA A 635 -20.81 20.69 10.09
CA ALA A 635 -19.59 19.91 10.00
C ALA A 635 -19.22 19.48 11.43
N LYS A 636 -19.15 18.17 11.71
CA LYS A 636 -19.00 17.66 13.07
C LYS A 636 -18.22 16.35 13.12
N VAL A 637 -17.55 16.12 14.23
CA VAL A 637 -16.99 14.82 14.61
C VAL A 637 -16.96 14.64 16.13
N VAL A 638 -17.13 13.40 16.59
CA VAL A 638 -17.19 13.03 18.01
C VAL A 638 -16.19 11.93 18.33
N TRP A 639 -15.48 12.10 19.46
CA TRP A 639 -14.69 11.04 20.08
C TRP A 639 -15.26 10.67 21.44
N THR A 640 -15.38 9.37 21.72
CA THR A 640 -15.73 8.86 23.04
C THR A 640 -14.49 8.27 23.68
N GLY A 641 -14.00 8.89 24.75
CA GLY A 641 -12.88 8.44 25.53
C GLY A 641 -13.30 7.67 26.78
N THR A 642 -12.33 7.40 27.65
CA THR A 642 -12.60 6.81 28.98
C THR A 642 -13.28 7.85 29.88
N ALA A 643 -14.32 7.45 30.61
CA ALA A 643 -15.02 8.33 31.55
C ALA A 643 -14.13 8.72 32.75
N GLY A 644 -14.21 9.96 33.24
CA GLY A 644 -13.47 10.40 34.43
C GLY A 644 -14.05 11.68 35.04
N THR A 645 -13.80 11.95 36.33
CA THR A 645 -14.25 13.19 36.98
C THR A 645 -13.35 14.39 36.68
N THR A 646 -12.14 14.12 36.18
CA THR A 646 -11.19 15.10 35.66
C THR A 646 -10.64 14.56 34.35
N ARG A 647 -10.50 15.44 33.35
CA ARG A 647 -9.95 15.14 32.02
C ARG A 647 -9.25 16.35 31.44
N THR A 648 -8.24 16.10 30.62
CA THR A 648 -7.58 17.12 29.81
C THR A 648 -7.84 16.82 28.33
N LEU A 649 -8.46 17.77 27.64
CA LEU A 649 -8.53 17.81 26.18
C LEU A 649 -7.41 18.71 25.66
N ASP A 650 -6.45 18.17 24.92
CA ASP A 650 -5.35 18.92 24.31
C ASP A 650 -5.37 18.70 22.80
N PHE A 651 -5.27 19.76 22.00
CA PHE A 651 -5.24 19.65 20.55
C PHE A 651 -4.58 20.86 19.90
N ARG A 652 -4.15 20.68 18.65
CA ARG A 652 -3.60 21.75 17.83
C ARG A 652 -4.64 22.15 16.79
N LEU A 653 -4.78 23.45 16.59
CA LEU A 653 -5.86 24.07 15.84
C LEU A 653 -5.30 25.10 14.86
N ASN A 654 -5.74 25.03 13.61
CA ASN A 654 -5.54 26.07 12.61
C ASN A 654 -6.86 26.38 11.91
N PRO A 655 -7.53 27.49 12.27
CA PRO A 655 -8.68 27.98 11.52
C PRO A 655 -8.19 28.50 10.17
N VAL A 656 -8.52 27.83 9.07
CA VAL A 656 -8.14 28.26 7.71
C VAL A 656 -9.04 29.40 7.25
N THR A 657 -10.34 29.24 7.44
CA THR A 657 -11.38 30.22 7.18
C THR A 657 -12.39 30.10 8.31
N LEU A 658 -12.78 31.20 8.96
CA LEU A 658 -13.62 31.13 10.17
C LEU A 658 -14.66 32.28 10.22
N PRO A 659 -15.59 32.37 9.25
CA PRO A 659 -16.59 33.44 9.21
C PRO A 659 -17.60 33.38 10.35
N ASN A 660 -17.85 32.20 10.94
CA ASN A 660 -18.89 32.04 11.97
C ASN A 660 -18.32 31.56 13.30
N GLY A 661 -17.42 30.58 13.27
CA GLY A 661 -16.75 30.07 14.46
C GLY A 661 -16.51 28.56 14.44
N PHE A 662 -15.77 28.09 15.44
CA PHE A 662 -15.40 26.68 15.61
C PHE A 662 -15.73 26.22 17.02
N LEU A 663 -16.58 25.21 17.14
CA LEU A 663 -17.01 24.63 18.39
C LEU A 663 -16.07 23.50 18.81
N PHE A 664 -15.71 23.49 20.09
CA PHE A 664 -14.94 22.39 20.69
C PHE A 664 -15.47 22.09 22.09
N ASP A 665 -16.05 20.91 22.26
CA ASP A 665 -16.79 20.56 23.47
C ASP A 665 -16.05 19.52 24.29
N VAL A 666 -16.11 19.64 25.62
CA VAL A 666 -15.83 18.53 26.53
C VAL A 666 -17.17 17.91 26.92
N ARG A 667 -17.38 16.67 26.48
CA ARG A 667 -18.63 15.93 26.70
C ARG A 667 -18.61 15.23 28.05
N GLY A 668 -19.78 15.11 28.67
CA GLY A 668 -19.96 14.39 29.93
C GLY A 668 -21.28 13.61 30.00
N ARG A 669 -21.47 12.87 31.09
CA ARG A 669 -22.75 12.24 31.47
C ARG A 669 -23.37 13.02 32.60
N ASN A 670 -24.65 13.35 32.52
CA ASN A 670 -25.37 13.94 33.66
C ASN A 670 -25.86 12.86 34.65
N SER A 671 -26.53 13.27 35.73
CA SER A 671 -27.07 12.35 36.76
C SER A 671 -28.13 11.39 36.23
N ALA A 672 -28.80 11.72 35.12
CA ALA A 672 -29.75 10.85 34.43
C ALA A 672 -29.08 9.88 33.44
N GLY A 673 -27.76 9.93 33.30
CA GLY A 673 -27.00 9.12 32.35
C GLY A 673 -27.01 9.64 30.91
N SER A 674 -27.64 10.78 30.64
CA SER A 674 -27.66 11.40 29.31
C SER A 674 -26.32 12.07 29.00
N THR A 675 -25.90 12.01 27.73
CA THR A 675 -24.74 12.76 27.25
C THR A 675 -25.07 14.25 27.18
N VAL A 676 -24.18 15.10 27.70
CA VAL A 676 -24.29 16.57 27.68
C VAL A 676 -22.94 17.18 27.33
N ASP A 677 -22.94 18.37 26.74
CA ASP A 677 -21.70 19.15 26.57
C ASP A 677 -21.43 19.88 27.88
N SER A 678 -20.54 19.30 28.71
CA SER A 678 -20.21 19.83 30.03
C SER A 678 -19.53 21.19 29.92
N TYR A 679 -18.68 21.34 28.92
CA TYR A 679 -18.11 22.62 28.51
C TYR A 679 -18.38 22.78 27.03
N HIS A 680 -19.29 23.71 26.68
CA HIS A 680 -19.60 24.09 25.31
C HIS A 680 -18.81 25.36 24.97
N LEU A 681 -17.75 25.21 24.18
CA LEU A 681 -16.77 26.27 23.92
C LEU A 681 -16.67 26.58 22.42
N ALA A 682 -16.25 27.80 22.10
CA ALA A 682 -16.06 28.24 20.71
C ALA A 682 -14.84 29.13 20.53
N VAL A 683 -14.20 29.03 19.37
CA VAL A 683 -13.36 30.08 18.79
C VAL A 683 -14.21 30.89 17.83
N PHE A 684 -14.30 32.21 18.04
CA PHE A 684 -15.05 33.13 17.19
C PHE A 684 -14.20 33.69 16.03
N PRO A 685 -14.82 34.33 15.01
CA PRO A 685 -14.12 34.85 13.82
C PRO A 685 -12.96 35.80 14.12
N ASN A 686 -13.03 36.55 15.22
CA ASN A 686 -11.97 37.44 15.68
C ASN A 686 -10.86 36.72 16.46
N GLY A 687 -10.92 35.39 16.60
CA GLY A 687 -9.98 34.55 17.33
C GLY A 687 -10.13 34.55 18.85
N SER A 688 -11.20 35.13 19.39
CA SER A 688 -11.52 35.04 20.83
C SER A 688 -12.14 33.69 21.18
N ILE A 689 -11.88 33.20 22.40
CA ILE A 689 -12.50 32.01 22.96
C ILE A 689 -13.67 32.42 23.85
N ALA A 690 -14.77 31.67 23.79
CA ALA A 690 -15.95 31.87 24.61
C ALA A 690 -16.53 30.55 25.13
N ARG A 691 -17.39 30.64 26.15
CA ARG A 691 -18.26 29.52 26.57
C ARG A 691 -19.72 29.85 26.37
N TYR A 692 -20.55 28.83 26.22
CA TYR A 692 -21.99 28.96 26.24
C TYR A 692 -22.57 28.61 27.61
N ASN A 693 -23.48 29.43 28.15
CA ASN A 693 -24.24 29.16 29.39
C ASN A 693 -25.72 29.55 29.26
N GLY A 694 -26.29 29.39 28.05
CA GLY A 694 -27.56 29.99 27.63
C GLY A 694 -27.36 31.21 26.73
N SER A 695 -26.21 31.87 26.85
CA SER A 695 -25.65 32.82 25.88
C SER A 695 -24.14 32.65 25.78
N TRP A 696 -23.52 33.22 24.74
CA TRP A 696 -22.07 33.21 24.59
C TRP A 696 -21.43 34.25 25.52
N VAL A 697 -20.49 33.80 26.35
CA VAL A 697 -19.68 34.63 27.24
C VAL A 697 -18.22 34.55 26.81
N THR A 698 -17.70 35.66 26.30
CA THR A 698 -16.30 35.77 25.89
C THR A 698 -15.37 35.57 27.09
N LEU A 699 -14.40 34.68 26.93
CA LEU A 699 -13.41 34.34 27.94
C LEU A 699 -12.06 35.03 27.69
N THR A 700 -11.76 35.35 26.43
CA THR A 700 -10.46 35.92 26.04
C THR A 700 -10.60 37.11 25.09
N GLY A 701 -9.54 37.92 24.95
CA GLY A 701 -9.47 38.95 23.91
C GLY A 701 -9.45 38.36 22.49
N ALA A 702 -9.63 39.22 21.48
CA ALA A 702 -9.45 38.87 20.07
C ALA A 702 -7.98 38.48 19.77
N GLY A 703 -7.78 37.67 18.73
CA GLY A 703 -6.45 37.27 18.24
C GLY A 703 -5.75 36.17 19.01
N VAL A 704 -6.37 35.61 20.07
CA VAL A 704 -5.80 34.51 20.85
C VAL A 704 -5.62 33.25 19.99
N VAL A 705 -6.62 32.92 19.16
CA VAL A 705 -6.53 31.89 18.11
C VAL A 705 -6.74 32.55 16.73
N PRO A 706 -5.68 33.04 16.08
CA PRO A 706 -5.81 33.73 14.80
C PRO A 706 -6.14 32.77 13.65
N VAL A 707 -6.89 33.26 12.66
CA VAL A 707 -7.08 32.57 11.37
C VAL A 707 -5.73 32.49 10.63
N GLY A 708 -5.45 31.34 10.02
CA GLY A 708 -4.23 31.04 9.29
C GLY A 708 -3.02 30.69 10.18
N GLY A 709 -3.20 30.64 11.51
CA GLY A 709 -2.15 30.36 12.48
C GLY A 709 -2.46 29.13 13.32
N TRP A 710 -1.45 28.29 13.53
CA TRP A 710 -1.56 27.17 14.45
C TRP A 710 -1.44 27.61 15.91
N ARG A 711 -2.30 27.06 16.76
CA ARG A 711 -2.25 27.19 18.22
C ARG A 711 -2.46 25.84 18.88
N THR A 712 -1.85 25.64 20.05
CA THR A 712 -2.18 24.52 20.94
C THR A 712 -3.23 25.01 21.93
N VAL A 713 -4.38 24.34 21.99
CA VAL A 713 -5.45 24.62 22.95
C VAL A 713 -5.57 23.44 23.91
N THR A 714 -5.50 23.74 25.21
CA THR A 714 -5.66 22.75 26.27
C THR A 714 -6.83 23.14 27.16
N VAL A 715 -7.77 22.22 27.38
CA VAL A 715 -8.88 22.36 28.33
C VAL A 715 -8.68 21.36 29.45
N GLN A 716 -8.23 21.86 30.61
CA GLN A 716 -8.13 21.08 31.85
C GLN A 716 -9.46 21.19 32.58
N ALA A 717 -10.26 20.13 32.60
CA ALA A 717 -11.63 20.16 33.08
C ALA A 717 -11.88 19.17 34.23
N SER A 718 -12.72 19.57 35.17
CA SER A 718 -13.41 18.68 36.12
C SER A 718 -14.91 18.69 35.84
N THR A 719 -15.70 17.99 36.65
CA THR A 719 -17.18 18.12 36.58
C THR A 719 -17.71 19.47 37.09
N THR A 720 -16.86 20.33 37.66
CA THR A 720 -17.27 21.58 38.32
C THR A 720 -16.56 22.83 37.80
N THR A 721 -15.35 22.72 37.26
CA THR A 721 -14.55 23.86 36.77
C THR A 721 -13.60 23.45 35.66
N ALA A 722 -13.27 24.39 34.75
CA ALA A 722 -12.21 24.21 33.77
C ALA A 722 -11.23 25.39 33.72
N THR A 723 -10.03 25.11 33.21
CA THR A 723 -9.01 26.07 32.81
C THR A 723 -8.67 25.85 31.34
N ILE A 724 -8.62 26.94 30.57
CA ILE A 724 -8.20 26.94 29.16
C ILE A 724 -6.80 27.54 29.08
N LEU A 725 -5.91 26.81 28.41
CA LEU A 725 -4.58 27.25 28.06
C LEU A 725 -4.45 27.38 26.54
N VAL A 726 -3.74 28.39 26.08
CA VAL A 726 -3.33 28.54 24.68
C VAL A 726 -1.81 28.66 24.64
N ASP A 727 -1.17 27.79 23.88
CA ASP A 727 0.30 27.64 23.81
C ASP A 727 0.94 27.53 25.22
N GLY A 728 0.27 26.79 26.12
CA GLY A 728 0.72 26.56 27.49
C GLY A 728 0.47 27.71 28.47
N GLN A 729 -0.10 28.83 28.02
CA GLN A 729 -0.46 29.96 28.89
C GLN A 729 -1.94 29.91 29.27
N ALA A 730 -2.26 29.98 30.56
CA ALA A 730 -3.64 30.04 31.00
C ALA A 730 -4.30 31.36 30.56
N VAL A 731 -5.33 31.27 29.73
CA VAL A 731 -6.08 32.42 29.22
C VAL A 731 -7.44 32.61 29.88
N ALA A 732 -7.95 31.55 30.54
CA ALA A 732 -9.15 31.60 31.35
C ALA A 732 -9.13 30.47 32.40
N THR A 733 -9.52 30.76 33.64
CA THR A 733 -9.47 29.83 34.78
C THR A 733 -10.79 29.84 35.55
N GLY A 734 -11.11 28.74 36.24
CA GLY A 734 -12.30 28.68 37.11
C GLY A 734 -13.62 28.78 36.33
N ILE A 735 -13.62 28.30 35.08
CA ILE A 735 -14.76 28.33 34.17
C ILE A 735 -15.81 27.32 34.68
N PRO A 736 -17.00 27.70 35.14
CA PRO A 736 -18.08 26.75 35.44
C PRO A 736 -18.56 25.99 34.19
N PRO A 737 -19.09 24.78 34.36
CA PRO A 737 -19.63 23.98 33.27
C PRO A 737 -20.87 24.65 32.65
N SER A 738 -21.03 24.47 31.33
CA SER A 738 -22.24 24.82 30.58
C SER A 738 -23.43 23.97 31.02
N ASN A 739 -23.19 22.67 31.27
CA ASN A 739 -24.17 21.71 31.74
C ASN A 739 -23.56 20.83 32.84
N ALA A 740 -24.32 20.55 33.89
CA ALA A 740 -23.85 19.70 34.98
C ALA A 740 -23.59 18.26 34.51
N SER A 741 -22.45 17.70 34.92
CA SER A 741 -22.08 16.30 34.65
C SER A 741 -21.52 15.61 35.89
N THR A 742 -21.63 14.28 35.90
CA THR A 742 -21.06 13.38 36.92
C THR A 742 -19.75 12.76 36.44
N SER A 743 -19.48 12.76 35.13
CA SER A 743 -18.23 12.34 34.51
C SER A 743 -18.06 13.00 33.15
N LEU A 744 -16.81 13.20 32.73
CA LEU A 744 -16.38 13.65 31.41
C LEU A 744 -16.00 12.42 30.58
N ILE A 745 -16.49 12.33 29.34
CA ILE A 745 -16.49 11.09 28.55
C ILE A 745 -15.90 11.23 27.13
N GLY A 746 -15.52 12.42 26.70
CA GLY A 746 -14.96 12.63 25.37
C GLY A 746 -15.07 14.07 24.90
N TYR A 747 -15.02 14.26 23.59
CA TYR A 747 -15.06 15.59 22.98
C TYR A 747 -15.81 15.60 21.65
N THR A 748 -16.22 16.81 21.25
CA THR A 748 -16.80 17.12 19.95
C THR A 748 -15.99 18.23 19.31
N PHE A 749 -15.76 18.16 18.01
CA PHE A 749 -15.39 19.32 17.20
C PHE A 749 -16.47 19.59 16.15
N ALA A 750 -16.87 20.84 15.97
CA ALA A 750 -17.90 21.21 15.00
C ALA A 750 -17.76 22.63 14.44
N SER A 751 -18.39 22.90 13.31
CA SER A 751 -18.64 24.26 12.82
C SER A 751 -19.72 24.98 13.63
N ALA A 752 -19.81 26.30 13.49
CA ALA A 752 -20.74 27.11 14.27
C ALA A 752 -22.16 27.09 13.66
N GLY A 753 -23.03 26.23 14.19
CA GLY A 753 -24.47 26.23 13.89
C GLY A 753 -24.85 25.51 12.59
N THR A 754 -26.16 25.37 12.34
CA THR A 754 -26.69 24.62 11.18
C THR A 754 -26.89 25.47 9.95
N ALA A 755 -27.23 26.75 10.12
CA ALA A 755 -27.47 27.69 9.02
C ALA A 755 -26.20 28.34 8.45
N PRO A 756 -25.19 28.69 9.26
CA PRO A 756 -23.96 29.30 8.74
C PRO A 756 -23.13 28.29 7.92
N VAL A 757 -22.38 28.79 6.93
CA VAL A 757 -21.49 27.98 6.09
C VAL A 757 -20.12 28.64 5.96
N GLY A 758 -19.11 27.88 5.53
CA GLY A 758 -17.81 28.42 5.12
C GLY A 758 -16.70 28.30 6.16
N ASP A 759 -16.98 27.77 7.36
CA ASP A 759 -15.92 27.48 8.33
C ASP A 759 -15.05 26.32 7.85
N GLN A 760 -13.73 26.52 7.83
CA GLN A 760 -12.74 25.52 7.47
C GLN A 760 -11.65 25.51 8.52
N VAL A 761 -11.50 24.37 9.17
CA VAL A 761 -10.60 24.20 10.30
C VAL A 761 -9.80 22.93 10.13
N VAL A 762 -8.51 23.00 10.49
CA VAL A 762 -7.64 21.84 10.59
C VAL A 762 -7.29 21.62 12.05
N VAL A 763 -7.45 20.38 12.51
CA VAL A 763 -7.19 19.95 13.88
C VAL A 763 -6.21 18.78 13.85
N ASP A 764 -5.25 18.78 14.76
CA ASP A 764 -4.23 17.75 14.84
C ASP A 764 -3.80 17.47 16.29
N ASP A 765 -3.07 16.37 16.50
CA ASP A 765 -2.32 16.10 17.73
C ASP A 765 -3.24 16.07 18.97
N VAL A 766 -4.43 15.48 18.80
CA VAL A 766 -5.55 15.52 19.76
C VAL A 766 -5.39 14.45 20.83
N SER A 767 -5.51 14.82 22.10
CA SER A 767 -5.54 13.88 23.22
C SER A 767 -6.66 14.18 24.19
N PHE A 768 -7.20 13.11 24.79
CA PHE A 768 -8.20 13.17 25.86
C PHE A 768 -7.77 12.22 26.96
N SER A 769 -7.17 12.78 28.02
CA SER A 769 -6.48 12.01 29.08
C SER A 769 -7.00 12.32 30.47
#